data_AF-A0AAD8S0R7-F1
#
_entry.id   AF-A0AAD8S0R7-F1
#
_cell.length_a   1.000
_cell.length_b   1.000
_cell.length_c   1.000
_cell.angle_alpha   90.00
_cell.angle_beta   90.00
_cell.angle_gamma   90.00
#
_symmetry.space_group_name_H-M   'P 1'
#
loop_
_entity.id
_entity.type
_entity.pdbx_description
1 polymer ?
#
loop_
_entity_poly.entity_id
_entity_poly.type
_entity_poly.pdbx_seq_one_letter_code
_entity_poly.pdbx_strand_id
1 'polypeptide(L)'
;MGHGLHEYTRRHGGNKMPIEFTAGVRRPKDYVQSAKLSNEVGIHIREKMPLATHWTQYKKDETLKHVIPHAISTVAGKFNMDKNDEVAQDVCTDMLQVSIRQFRYRLKKEYWPKIKNLTLEQAYLKKPDHVEEKSWKELVKRWFDEKYQFILLSYTVYNASSEREKPIHHCNKAHSYQDWASQQVPGSLLSQLHASESYNKDWQIKSRTPQAAETYHSEMQARLQEQDEKFEEIRKKQEEELEAVKKAQEEKTLAYEKRLTEMDACAERLLAGDVADYIRFRAVCTLWRHYCADPRRYGDHRFYPRHWIMLQENLMPRHRRRFLNIATGKCIRVDLPELHDHDTLAPTPEGLIVLHKATHVRLLNPLTRHLVELPPVTTLLSAYGLSTLSDQNFKIFPFHKAWGSGVASDSTSFVLCFAKHGILGITKPGDQRWKVIQFRCENRRYATPLMFSGRFYHVTEGNLMVLETGVDHTPQFEVAAQLPIALLNSPLLSTMHLVDNNGELMLVHRFVSCSMRYKVYRLGLKKKTLYRVKSFNGRALFLGMPCSFSVSTSVFPSIRDHTIYLCYDFDERDDKKIESYCLQDRSTGRANYILDRSLAWPHRVAPHSLVDCLSLCNTFGLCSRYLASLIDEVSSRFRCAKGPTPYTSSYCYKSKAELPSVYPPAPFSLPHPFRDGEVPPEAISIDATVSIMLRE
;
A
#
# COMPACT_ATOMS: atom_id res chain seq x y z
N MET A 1 16.31 -27.48 -16.94
CA MET A 1 16.94 -26.14 -16.74
C MET A 1 16.42 -25.56 -15.44
N GLY A 2 17.26 -24.89 -14.67
CA GLY A 2 16.86 -24.20 -13.45
C GLY A 2 15.78 -23.16 -13.75
N HIS A 3 14.70 -23.21 -12.97
CA HIS A 3 13.56 -22.29 -13.11
C HIS A 3 14.05 -20.85 -13.28
N GLY A 4 13.63 -20.17 -14.35
CA GLY A 4 13.85 -18.74 -14.59
C GLY A 4 15.19 -18.34 -15.23
N LEU A 5 16.11 -19.26 -15.52
CA LEU A 5 17.32 -18.92 -16.31
C LEU A 5 16.95 -18.62 -17.77
N HIS A 6 16.06 -19.42 -18.35
CA HIS A 6 15.49 -19.18 -19.69
C HIS A 6 14.73 -17.84 -19.77
N GLU A 7 14.03 -17.46 -18.70
CA GLU A 7 13.30 -16.20 -18.63
C GLU A 7 14.25 -14.99 -18.56
N TYR A 8 15.34 -15.11 -17.79
CA TYR A 8 16.42 -14.12 -17.77
C TYR A 8 17.03 -13.95 -19.16
N THR A 9 17.45 -15.04 -19.81
CA THR A 9 18.05 -15.00 -21.15
C THR A 9 17.11 -14.38 -22.18
N ARG A 10 15.80 -14.66 -22.11
CA ARG A 10 14.79 -14.03 -22.99
C ARG A 10 14.67 -12.52 -22.74
N ARG A 11 14.68 -12.08 -21.48
CA ARG A 11 14.59 -10.65 -21.10
C ARG A 11 15.86 -9.86 -21.45
N HIS A 12 17.02 -10.51 -21.47
CA HIS A 12 18.32 -9.90 -21.74
C HIS A 12 18.88 -10.21 -23.14
N GLY A 13 18.00 -10.37 -24.13
CA GLY A 13 18.39 -10.42 -25.55
C GLY A 13 19.24 -11.64 -25.94
N GLY A 14 19.06 -12.78 -25.26
CA GLY A 14 19.84 -14.00 -25.52
C GLY A 14 21.14 -14.11 -24.70
N ASN A 15 21.48 -13.10 -23.91
CA ASN A 15 22.70 -13.12 -23.10
C ASN A 15 22.58 -14.05 -21.88
N LYS A 16 23.68 -14.77 -21.59
CA LYS A 16 23.80 -15.59 -20.38
C LYS A 16 24.01 -14.69 -19.16
N MET A 17 23.49 -15.12 -18.02
CA MET A 17 23.64 -14.40 -16.75
C MET A 17 25.12 -14.34 -16.34
N PRO A 18 25.68 -13.14 -16.07
CA PRO A 18 27.01 -13.03 -15.50
C PRO A 18 27.00 -13.51 -14.05
N ILE A 19 28.11 -14.14 -13.62
CA ILE A 19 28.33 -14.51 -12.23
C ILE A 19 29.61 -13.85 -11.75
N GLU A 20 29.51 -13.09 -10.66
CA GLU A 20 30.66 -12.46 -10.02
C GLU A 20 31.13 -13.30 -8.83
N PHE A 21 32.39 -13.71 -8.87
CA PHE A 21 33.04 -14.43 -7.78
C PHE A 21 33.87 -13.48 -6.92
N THR A 22 33.92 -13.75 -5.62
CA THR A 22 34.78 -13.03 -4.68
C THR A 22 35.66 -14.04 -3.97
N ALA A 23 36.96 -13.81 -3.97
CA ALA A 23 37.92 -14.66 -3.28
C ALA A 23 37.55 -14.83 -1.78
N GLY A 24 37.63 -16.06 -1.28
CA GLY A 24 37.31 -16.40 0.11
C GLY A 24 35.82 -16.49 0.45
N VAL A 25 34.90 -16.23 -0.51
CA VAL A 25 33.45 -16.35 -0.28
C VAL A 25 32.91 -17.61 -0.94
N ARG A 26 32.27 -18.50 -0.17
CA ARG A 26 31.78 -19.82 -0.65
C ARG A 26 30.66 -19.77 -1.71
N ARG A 27 30.08 -18.59 -1.98
CA ARG A 27 28.99 -18.36 -2.94
C ARG A 27 29.03 -16.92 -3.47
N PRO A 28 28.46 -16.63 -4.66
CA PRO A 28 28.28 -15.26 -5.13
C PRO A 28 27.54 -14.39 -4.08
N LYS A 29 27.94 -13.12 -3.95
CA LYS A 29 27.32 -12.16 -3.01
C LYS A 29 25.89 -11.80 -3.43
N ASP A 30 25.65 -11.74 -4.74
CA ASP A 30 24.31 -11.53 -5.26
C ASP A 30 23.44 -12.78 -5.05
N TYR A 31 22.29 -12.58 -4.41
CA TYR A 31 21.40 -13.68 -4.03
C TYR A 31 20.77 -14.38 -5.25
N VAL A 32 20.52 -13.65 -6.34
CA VAL A 32 19.93 -14.20 -7.56
C VAL A 32 20.94 -15.08 -8.28
N GLN A 33 22.15 -14.58 -8.50
CA GLN A 33 23.26 -15.35 -9.08
C GLN A 33 23.55 -16.60 -8.25
N SER A 34 23.64 -16.46 -6.94
CA SER A 34 23.88 -17.56 -6.00
C SER A 34 22.77 -18.64 -6.06
N ALA A 35 21.50 -18.23 -6.09
CA ALA A 35 20.37 -19.16 -6.19
C ALA A 35 20.34 -19.88 -7.54
N LYS A 36 20.57 -19.17 -8.66
CA LYS A 36 20.58 -19.77 -10.00
C LYS A 36 21.74 -20.74 -10.17
N LEU A 37 22.95 -20.36 -9.73
CA LEU A 37 24.13 -21.23 -9.76
C LEU A 37 23.91 -22.48 -8.91
N SER A 38 23.42 -22.33 -7.67
CA SER A 38 23.13 -23.45 -6.78
C SER A 38 22.11 -24.43 -7.37
N ASN A 39 21.08 -23.91 -8.07
CA ASN A 39 20.07 -24.75 -8.69
C ASN A 39 20.64 -25.54 -9.87
N GLU A 40 21.45 -24.91 -10.74
CA GLU A 40 22.09 -25.58 -11.87
C GLU A 40 23.10 -26.65 -11.42
N VAL A 41 23.89 -26.36 -10.38
CA VAL A 41 24.77 -27.34 -9.72
C VAL A 41 23.96 -28.53 -9.21
N GLY A 42 22.86 -28.26 -8.49
CA GLY A 42 21.99 -29.31 -7.96
C GLY A 42 21.34 -30.18 -9.04
N ILE A 43 20.92 -29.58 -10.16
CA ILE A 43 20.36 -30.30 -11.32
C ILE A 43 21.43 -31.19 -11.95
N HIS A 44 22.62 -30.63 -12.21
CA HIS A 44 23.72 -31.39 -12.82
C HIS A 44 24.10 -32.63 -12.00
N ILE A 45 24.18 -32.50 -10.66
CA ILE A 45 24.48 -33.63 -9.77
C ILE A 45 23.42 -34.74 -9.88
N ARG A 46 22.13 -34.38 -9.93
CA ARG A 46 21.04 -35.37 -9.96
C ARG A 46 20.86 -36.07 -11.31
N GLU A 47 21.20 -35.38 -12.39
CA GLU A 47 20.94 -35.88 -13.76
C GLU A 47 22.15 -36.56 -14.40
N LYS A 48 23.38 -36.11 -14.08
CA LYS A 48 24.56 -36.43 -14.90
C LYS A 48 25.76 -36.95 -14.14
N MET A 49 25.77 -36.87 -12.80
CA MET A 49 26.99 -37.09 -12.03
C MET A 49 26.99 -38.45 -11.32
N PRO A 50 28.04 -39.28 -11.46
CA PRO A 50 28.21 -40.50 -10.67
C PRO A 50 28.43 -40.15 -9.19
N LEU A 51 27.86 -40.93 -8.28
CA LEU A 51 27.75 -40.59 -6.86
C LEU A 51 28.71 -41.40 -5.99
N ALA A 52 29.87 -40.84 -5.70
CA ALA A 52 30.90 -41.45 -4.88
C ALA A 52 30.53 -41.49 -3.40
N THR A 53 31.01 -42.52 -2.69
CA THR A 53 30.72 -42.68 -1.26
C THR A 53 31.48 -41.68 -0.38
N HIS A 54 32.59 -41.10 -0.87
CA HIS A 54 33.37 -40.07 -0.19
C HIS A 54 33.93 -39.03 -1.17
N TRP A 55 34.05 -37.76 -0.73
CA TRP A 55 34.52 -36.66 -1.59
C TRP A 55 35.93 -36.88 -2.15
N THR A 56 36.82 -37.47 -1.36
CA THR A 56 38.20 -37.75 -1.78
C THR A 56 38.31 -38.73 -2.95
N GLN A 57 37.26 -39.53 -3.23
CA GLN A 57 37.27 -40.44 -4.38
C GLN A 57 37.28 -39.67 -5.70
N TYR A 58 36.61 -38.52 -5.78
CA TYR A 58 36.68 -37.64 -6.96
C TYR A 58 38.07 -37.03 -7.21
N LYS A 59 38.98 -37.10 -6.23
CA LYS A 59 40.37 -36.63 -6.36
C LYS A 59 41.38 -37.77 -6.59
N LYS A 60 41.12 -38.95 -6.00
CA LYS A 60 42.09 -40.07 -5.95
C LYS A 60 41.79 -41.19 -6.93
N ASP A 61 40.53 -41.37 -7.33
CA ASP A 61 40.11 -42.43 -8.24
C ASP A 61 40.29 -41.98 -9.69
N GLU A 62 41.09 -42.72 -10.47
CA GLU A 62 41.36 -42.41 -11.87
C GLU A 62 40.11 -42.43 -12.75
N THR A 63 39.09 -43.19 -12.35
CA THR A 63 37.80 -43.26 -13.05
C THR A 63 36.89 -42.08 -12.73
N LEU A 64 37.10 -41.36 -11.62
CA LEU A 64 36.25 -40.25 -11.18
C LEU A 64 36.93 -38.87 -11.20
N LYS A 65 38.26 -38.81 -11.41
CA LYS A 65 39.05 -37.56 -11.43
C LYS A 65 38.56 -36.52 -12.45
N HIS A 66 37.95 -36.98 -13.55
CA HIS A 66 37.44 -36.11 -14.60
C HIS A 66 36.04 -35.54 -14.32
N VAL A 67 35.32 -36.09 -13.33
CA VAL A 67 33.91 -35.77 -13.08
C VAL A 67 33.72 -34.34 -12.57
N ILE A 68 34.55 -33.89 -11.63
CA ILE A 68 34.45 -32.54 -11.06
C ILE A 68 34.81 -31.47 -12.09
N PRO A 69 35.95 -31.54 -12.81
CA PRO A 69 36.24 -30.60 -13.89
C PRO A 69 35.17 -30.57 -14.99
N HIS A 70 34.63 -31.73 -15.38
CA HIS A 70 33.56 -31.81 -16.37
C HIS A 70 32.24 -31.16 -15.88
N ALA A 71 31.89 -31.38 -14.61
CA ALA A 71 30.73 -30.76 -13.99
C ALA A 71 30.85 -29.23 -13.94
N ILE A 72 32.02 -28.72 -13.54
CA ILE A 72 32.30 -27.27 -13.52
C ILE A 72 32.18 -26.70 -14.93
N SER A 73 32.81 -27.31 -15.94
CA SER A 73 32.73 -26.85 -17.33
C SER A 73 31.29 -26.84 -17.88
N THR A 74 30.50 -27.86 -17.53
CA THR A 74 29.09 -27.98 -17.95
C THR A 74 28.20 -26.93 -17.29
N VAL A 75 28.36 -26.71 -15.99
CA VAL A 75 27.63 -25.67 -15.25
C VAL A 75 28.05 -24.30 -15.75
N ALA A 76 29.36 -24.06 -15.92
CA ALA A 76 29.89 -22.81 -16.40
C ALA A 76 29.42 -22.45 -17.82
N GLY A 77 29.23 -23.46 -18.67
CA GLY A 77 28.64 -23.29 -19.99
C GLY A 77 27.22 -22.69 -20.00
N LYS A 78 26.50 -22.67 -18.87
CA LYS A 78 25.16 -22.06 -18.76
C LYS A 78 25.18 -20.59 -18.34
N PHE A 79 26.33 -20.07 -17.91
CA PHE A 79 26.49 -18.71 -17.43
C PHE A 79 27.52 -17.95 -18.27
N ASN A 80 27.56 -16.63 -18.13
CA ASN A 80 28.65 -15.82 -18.65
C ASN A 80 29.74 -15.73 -17.58
N MET A 81 30.61 -16.73 -17.54
CA MET A 81 31.69 -16.85 -16.56
C MET A 81 32.96 -17.37 -17.23
N ASP A 82 34.11 -16.90 -16.76
CA ASP A 82 35.40 -17.43 -17.19
C ASP A 82 35.58 -18.83 -16.60
N LYS A 83 35.90 -19.79 -17.47
CA LYS A 83 36.10 -21.19 -17.09
C LYS A 83 37.49 -21.43 -16.49
N ASN A 84 38.41 -20.51 -16.73
CA ASN A 84 39.80 -20.58 -16.31
C ASN A 84 40.09 -19.73 -15.06
N ASP A 85 39.09 -19.01 -14.54
CA ASP A 85 39.21 -18.27 -13.28
C ASP A 85 39.32 -19.23 -12.09
N GLU A 86 40.47 -19.19 -11.40
CA GLU A 86 40.78 -20.01 -10.23
C GLU A 86 39.75 -19.80 -9.10
N VAL A 87 39.30 -18.56 -8.90
CA VAL A 87 38.31 -18.23 -7.85
C VAL A 87 36.95 -18.85 -8.19
N ALA A 88 36.55 -18.81 -9.46
CA ALA A 88 35.33 -19.44 -9.93
C ALA A 88 35.37 -20.97 -9.78
N GLN A 89 36.51 -21.59 -10.08
CA GLN A 89 36.72 -23.03 -9.92
C GLN A 89 36.65 -23.47 -8.46
N ASP A 90 37.27 -22.72 -7.54
CA ASP A 90 37.22 -23.00 -6.10
C ASP A 90 35.80 -22.91 -5.55
N VAL A 91 35.09 -21.83 -5.86
CA VAL A 91 33.70 -21.64 -5.42
C VAL A 91 32.78 -22.73 -5.97
N CYS A 92 32.91 -23.08 -7.26
CA CYS A 92 32.12 -24.15 -7.86
C CYS A 92 32.45 -25.52 -7.25
N THR A 93 33.71 -25.78 -6.93
CA THR A 93 34.17 -27.01 -6.26
C THR A 93 33.56 -27.14 -4.86
N ASP A 94 33.58 -26.07 -4.07
CA ASP A 94 32.94 -26.01 -2.74
C ASP A 94 31.43 -26.26 -2.83
N MET A 95 30.76 -25.62 -3.79
CA MET A 95 29.32 -25.79 -4.02
C MET A 95 28.98 -27.23 -4.42
N LEU A 96 29.77 -27.85 -5.29
CA LEU A 96 29.64 -29.27 -5.65
C LEU A 96 29.81 -30.18 -4.43
N GLN A 97 30.87 -29.97 -3.64
CA GLN A 97 31.16 -30.79 -2.45
C GLN A 97 30.01 -30.78 -1.44
N VAL A 98 29.46 -29.59 -1.14
CA VAL A 98 28.31 -29.43 -0.25
C VAL A 98 27.06 -30.10 -0.83
N SER A 99 26.81 -29.88 -2.12
CA SER A 99 25.59 -30.36 -2.79
C SER A 99 25.57 -31.90 -2.92
N ILE A 100 26.71 -32.53 -3.17
CA ILE A 100 26.87 -34.00 -3.20
C ILE A 100 26.67 -34.60 -1.81
N ARG A 101 27.20 -33.95 -0.76
CA ARG A 101 26.93 -34.36 0.62
C ARG A 101 25.42 -34.32 0.93
N GLN A 102 24.75 -33.23 0.56
CA GLN A 102 23.30 -33.10 0.76
C GLN A 102 22.49 -34.09 -0.08
N PHE A 103 22.94 -34.41 -1.30
CA PHE A 103 22.28 -35.40 -2.15
C PHE A 103 22.36 -36.81 -1.53
N ARG A 104 23.55 -37.24 -1.07
CA ARG A 104 23.71 -38.51 -0.32
C ARG A 104 22.85 -38.57 0.95
N TYR A 105 22.79 -37.47 1.69
CA TYR A 105 21.94 -37.37 2.89
C TYR A 105 20.46 -37.54 2.55
N ARG A 106 19.95 -36.88 1.50
CA ARG A 106 18.55 -37.01 1.07
C ARG A 106 18.22 -38.42 0.62
N LEU A 107 19.08 -39.05 -0.19
CA LEU A 107 18.93 -40.44 -0.59
C LEU A 107 18.88 -41.37 0.63
N LYS A 108 19.79 -41.20 1.61
CA LYS A 108 19.75 -42.00 2.84
C LYS A 108 18.46 -41.76 3.61
N LYS A 109 18.05 -40.51 3.83
CA LYS A 109 16.84 -40.17 4.58
C LYS A 109 15.58 -40.80 3.98
N GLU A 110 15.48 -40.82 2.66
CA GLU A 110 14.31 -41.34 1.95
C GLU A 110 14.29 -42.88 1.84
N TYR A 111 15.44 -43.49 1.55
CA TYR A 111 15.50 -44.91 1.23
C TYR A 111 15.93 -45.80 2.39
N TRP A 112 16.71 -45.29 3.36
CA TRP A 112 17.18 -46.07 4.51
C TRP A 112 16.05 -46.76 5.30
N PRO A 113 14.93 -46.09 5.65
CA PRO A 113 13.83 -46.75 6.36
C PRO A 113 13.20 -47.91 5.58
N LYS A 114 13.26 -47.85 4.24
CA LYS A 114 12.66 -48.84 3.33
C LYS A 114 13.56 -50.07 3.12
N ILE A 115 14.87 -49.92 3.31
CA ILE A 115 15.85 -50.98 3.01
C ILE A 115 16.54 -51.56 4.25
N LYS A 116 16.53 -50.87 5.41
CA LYS A 116 17.29 -51.27 6.62
C LYS A 116 16.98 -52.68 7.15
N ASN A 117 15.77 -53.20 6.87
CA ASN A 117 15.32 -54.52 7.34
C ASN A 117 15.35 -55.58 6.22
N LEU A 118 15.92 -55.25 5.06
CA LEU A 118 16.05 -56.14 3.91
C LEU A 118 17.46 -56.73 3.82
N THR A 119 17.63 -57.83 3.11
CA THR A 119 18.97 -58.33 2.76
C THR A 119 19.65 -57.38 1.76
N LEU A 120 20.98 -57.43 1.68
CA LEU A 120 21.75 -56.55 0.79
C LEU A 120 21.29 -56.66 -0.69
N GLU A 121 20.99 -57.87 -1.15
CA GLU A 121 20.48 -58.14 -2.50
C GLU A 121 19.08 -57.54 -2.73
N GLN A 122 18.20 -57.62 -1.74
CA GLN A 122 16.87 -57.01 -1.80
C GLN A 122 16.94 -55.48 -1.75
N ALA A 123 17.92 -54.91 -1.05
CA ALA A 123 18.15 -53.48 -0.97
C ALA A 123 18.68 -52.91 -2.30
N TYR A 124 19.49 -53.66 -3.05
CA TYR A 124 19.96 -53.26 -4.38
C TYR A 124 18.82 -53.11 -5.39
N LEU A 125 17.78 -53.94 -5.30
CA LEU A 125 16.59 -53.88 -6.16
C LEU A 125 15.72 -52.62 -5.93
N LYS A 126 15.93 -51.87 -4.84
CA LYS A 126 15.20 -50.63 -4.53
C LYS A 126 15.91 -49.37 -5.07
N LYS A 127 16.69 -49.52 -6.14
CA LYS A 127 17.47 -48.44 -6.78
C LYS A 127 16.56 -47.31 -7.28
N PRO A 128 16.89 -46.03 -7.01
CA PRO A 128 16.26 -44.90 -7.69
C PRO A 128 16.62 -44.86 -9.19
N ASP A 129 15.68 -44.49 -10.06
CA ASP A 129 15.91 -44.47 -11.53
C ASP A 129 17.07 -43.55 -11.93
N HIS A 130 17.19 -42.40 -11.26
CA HIS A 130 18.17 -41.35 -11.53
C HIS A 130 19.56 -41.57 -10.90
N VAL A 131 19.79 -42.71 -10.23
CA VAL A 131 21.10 -43.06 -9.64
C VAL A 131 21.70 -44.24 -10.40
N GLU A 132 22.96 -44.11 -10.78
CA GLU A 132 23.72 -45.19 -11.44
C GLU A 132 23.78 -46.44 -10.54
N GLU A 133 23.66 -47.62 -11.14
CA GLU A 133 23.60 -48.89 -10.41
C GLU A 133 24.84 -49.18 -9.58
N LYS A 134 26.04 -48.92 -10.13
CA LYS A 134 27.31 -49.08 -9.40
C LYS A 134 27.36 -48.16 -8.17
N SER A 135 27.06 -46.88 -8.37
CA SER A 135 27.01 -45.87 -7.32
C SER A 135 25.99 -46.22 -6.21
N TRP A 136 24.82 -46.75 -6.58
CA TRP A 136 23.79 -47.19 -5.63
C TRP A 136 24.26 -48.37 -4.77
N LYS A 137 24.84 -49.40 -5.41
CA LYS A 137 25.35 -50.59 -4.70
C LYS A 137 26.43 -50.21 -3.68
N GLU A 138 27.37 -49.34 -4.06
CA GLU A 138 28.42 -48.87 -3.15
C GLU A 138 27.87 -48.06 -1.96
N LEU A 139 26.86 -47.22 -2.19
CA LEU A 139 26.21 -46.44 -1.13
C LEU A 139 25.42 -47.33 -0.16
N VAL A 140 24.65 -48.28 -0.67
CA VAL A 140 23.90 -49.24 0.15
C VAL A 140 24.86 -50.09 0.96
N LYS A 141 25.92 -50.64 0.34
CA LYS A 141 26.96 -51.41 1.05
C LYS A 141 27.56 -50.61 2.20
N ARG A 142 27.85 -49.32 1.98
CA ARG A 142 28.34 -48.42 3.04
C ARG A 142 27.31 -48.16 4.13
N TRP A 143 26.02 -48.09 3.82
CA TRP A 143 24.99 -47.87 4.86
C TRP A 143 24.77 -49.08 5.75
N PHE A 144 25.00 -50.29 5.24
CA PHE A 144 24.94 -51.55 5.98
C PHE A 144 26.24 -51.87 6.75
N ASP A 145 27.32 -51.12 6.52
CA ASP A 145 28.57 -51.25 7.27
C ASP A 145 28.37 -50.84 8.75
N GLU A 146 28.59 -51.78 9.66
CA GLU A 146 28.42 -51.61 11.11
C GLU A 146 29.29 -50.48 11.68
N LYS A 147 30.52 -50.32 11.18
CA LYS A 147 31.43 -49.24 11.60
C LYS A 147 30.89 -47.88 11.15
N TYR A 148 30.31 -47.81 9.96
CA TYR A 148 29.68 -46.58 9.47
C TYR A 148 28.38 -46.24 10.22
N GLN A 149 27.61 -47.25 10.62
CA GLN A 149 26.42 -47.06 11.46
C GLN A 149 26.79 -46.56 12.85
N PHE A 150 27.83 -47.12 13.47
CA PHE A 150 28.36 -46.69 14.77
C PHE A 150 28.86 -45.24 14.76
N ILE A 151 29.60 -44.85 13.71
CA ILE A 151 30.06 -43.46 13.53
C ILE A 151 28.84 -42.51 13.42
N LEU A 152 27.80 -42.89 12.69
CA LEU A 152 26.60 -42.05 12.59
C LEU A 152 25.83 -41.95 13.90
N LEU A 153 25.70 -43.06 14.64
CA LEU A 153 25.05 -43.11 15.95
C LEU A 153 25.76 -42.20 16.96
N SER A 154 27.09 -42.26 17.04
CA SER A 154 27.89 -41.38 17.90
C SER A 154 27.75 -39.89 17.53
N TYR A 155 27.70 -39.53 16.23
CA TYR A 155 27.41 -38.16 15.80
C TYR A 155 25.98 -37.70 16.12
N THR A 156 24.96 -38.57 16.02
CA THR A 156 23.59 -38.21 16.41
C THR A 156 23.42 -38.06 17.93
N VAL A 157 24.11 -38.87 18.73
CA VAL A 157 24.13 -38.74 20.19
C VAL A 157 24.79 -37.41 20.59
N TYR A 158 25.93 -37.06 19.98
CA TYR A 158 26.63 -35.79 20.22
C TYR A 158 25.79 -34.55 19.88
N ASN A 159 25.04 -34.58 18.77
CA ASN A 159 24.15 -33.47 18.38
C ASN A 159 22.88 -33.40 19.24
N ALA A 160 22.31 -34.52 19.67
CA ALA A 160 21.15 -34.57 20.56
C ALA A 160 21.47 -34.08 21.99
N SER A 161 22.73 -34.20 22.45
CA SER A 161 23.21 -33.57 23.68
C SER A 161 23.43 -32.06 23.55
N SER A 162 23.74 -31.56 22.35
CA SER A 162 23.94 -30.13 22.07
C SER A 162 22.63 -29.35 21.82
N GLU A 163 21.52 -30.02 21.50
CA GLU A 163 20.21 -29.38 21.24
C GLU A 163 19.40 -29.08 22.52
N ARG A 164 19.95 -29.30 23.72
CA ARG A 164 19.28 -28.96 25.00
C ARG A 164 19.25 -27.46 25.33
N GLU A 165 19.84 -26.59 24.52
CA GLU A 165 19.92 -25.14 24.79
C GLU A 165 19.19 -24.24 23.79
N LYS A 166 18.03 -24.66 23.24
CA LYS A 166 17.10 -23.73 22.56
C LYS A 166 15.62 -23.99 22.91
N PRO A 167 14.79 -22.93 23.09
CA PRO A 167 13.39 -23.08 23.46
C PRO A 167 12.52 -23.59 22.29
N ILE A 168 11.50 -24.35 22.67
CA ILE A 168 10.66 -25.24 21.87
C ILE A 168 9.69 -24.48 20.93
N HIS A 169 9.48 -25.02 19.72
CA HIS A 169 8.12 -25.09 19.16
C HIS A 169 7.84 -26.49 18.57
N HIS A 170 6.90 -27.17 19.24
CA HIS A 170 6.14 -28.37 18.84
C HIS A 170 6.89 -29.66 18.47
N CYS A 171 6.87 -30.64 19.38
CA CYS A 171 6.04 -31.86 19.26
C CYS A 171 6.44 -32.90 20.34
N ASN A 172 5.45 -33.41 21.07
CA ASN A 172 5.55 -34.49 22.05
C ASN A 172 6.15 -35.77 21.45
N LYS A 173 7.43 -36.08 21.70
CA LYS A 173 8.02 -37.41 21.40
C LYS A 173 9.10 -37.90 22.39
N ALA A 174 9.18 -37.35 23.60
CA ALA A 174 10.21 -37.77 24.57
C ALA A 174 9.99 -39.18 25.15
N HIS A 175 8.74 -39.67 25.24
CA HIS A 175 8.46 -41.00 25.82
C HIS A 175 8.45 -42.18 24.84
N SER A 176 8.72 -41.97 23.55
CA SER A 176 8.72 -43.05 22.54
C SER A 176 10.12 -43.61 22.23
N TYR A 177 11.20 -43.04 22.77
CA TYR A 177 12.57 -43.36 22.32
C TYR A 177 13.34 -44.32 23.23
N GLN A 178 12.99 -44.42 24.52
CA GLN A 178 13.55 -45.46 25.42
C GLN A 178 13.00 -46.86 25.08
N ASP A 179 11.74 -46.94 24.67
CA ASP A 179 11.13 -48.20 24.20
C ASP A 179 11.68 -48.66 22.83
N TRP A 180 12.10 -47.71 21.98
CA TRP A 180 12.71 -48.03 20.68
C TRP A 180 14.17 -48.48 20.80
N ALA A 181 14.96 -47.84 21.67
CA ALA A 181 16.36 -48.20 21.89
C ALA A 181 16.53 -49.59 22.53
N SER A 182 15.57 -50.01 23.37
CA SER A 182 15.60 -51.31 24.05
C SER A 182 15.27 -52.49 23.12
N GLN A 183 14.73 -52.23 21.92
CA GLN A 183 14.34 -53.27 20.94
C GLN A 183 15.36 -53.51 19.81
N GLN A 184 16.48 -52.77 19.73
CA GLN A 184 17.42 -52.82 18.59
C GLN A 184 18.86 -53.25 18.94
N VAL A 185 19.13 -53.76 20.14
CA VAL A 185 20.46 -54.28 20.50
C VAL A 185 20.43 -55.80 20.60
N PRO A 186 21.00 -56.56 19.64
CA PRO A 186 21.33 -57.95 19.88
C PRO A 186 22.43 -58.04 20.95
N GLY A 187 22.23 -58.86 21.98
CA GLY A 187 23.19 -59.10 23.06
C GLY A 187 24.55 -59.66 22.61
N SER A 188 24.77 -59.90 21.31
CA SER A 188 26.04 -60.34 20.75
C SER A 188 27.10 -59.24 20.64
N LEU A 189 26.73 -57.96 20.82
CA LEU A 189 27.67 -56.84 20.69
C LEU A 189 28.46 -56.48 21.96
N LEU A 190 28.19 -57.16 23.09
CA LEU A 190 29.04 -57.11 24.28
C LEU A 190 30.27 -58.02 24.14
N SER A 191 30.24 -58.99 23.21
CA SER A 191 31.31 -59.98 23.03
C SER A 191 32.41 -59.55 22.06
N GLN A 192 32.19 -58.51 21.25
CA GLN A 192 33.18 -58.03 20.26
C GLN A 192 34.08 -56.88 20.76
N LEU A 193 33.87 -56.41 22.00
CA LEU A 193 34.84 -55.52 22.69
C LEU A 193 36.13 -56.26 23.10
N HIS A 194 36.23 -57.57 22.89
CA HIS A 194 37.45 -58.36 23.10
C HIS A 194 38.32 -58.54 21.84
N ALA A 195 38.01 -57.88 20.71
CA ALA A 195 38.78 -58.00 19.47
C ALA A 195 39.81 -56.87 19.26
N SER A 196 40.49 -56.43 20.32
CA SER A 196 41.64 -55.51 20.25
C SER A 196 42.99 -56.24 20.37
N GLU A 197 43.10 -57.46 19.85
CA GLU A 197 44.35 -58.24 19.83
C GLU A 197 45.31 -57.91 18.67
N SER A 198 45.15 -56.77 18.00
CA SER A 198 46.14 -56.32 17.00
C SER A 198 47.22 -55.39 17.56
N TYR A 199 47.13 -54.98 18.83
CA TYR A 199 48.19 -54.23 19.52
C TYR A 199 49.09 -55.11 20.41
N ASN A 200 48.97 -56.44 20.26
CA ASN A 200 49.62 -57.44 21.10
C ASN A 200 50.86 -58.10 20.45
N LYS A 201 51.43 -57.47 19.39
CA LYS A 201 52.66 -57.96 18.74
C LYS A 201 53.95 -57.34 19.29
N ASP A 202 53.88 -56.16 19.91
CA ASP A 202 55.01 -55.54 20.64
C ASP A 202 55.14 -56.07 22.08
N TRP A 203 54.04 -56.56 22.67
CA TRP A 203 53.98 -57.07 24.05
C TRP A 203 54.79 -58.36 24.24
N GLN A 204 54.79 -59.26 23.24
CA GLN A 204 55.56 -60.53 23.29
C GLN A 204 57.07 -60.36 23.10
N ILE A 205 57.55 -59.19 22.62
CA ILE A 205 58.97 -58.99 22.30
C ILE A 205 59.73 -58.28 23.44
N LYS A 206 59.05 -57.58 24.37
CA LYS A 206 59.71 -56.77 25.42
C LYS A 206 59.50 -57.21 26.88
N SER A 207 58.66 -58.20 27.18
CA SER A 207 58.39 -58.63 28.56
C SER A 207 59.24 -59.85 28.96
N ARG A 208 60.48 -59.62 29.42
CA ARG A 208 61.30 -60.67 30.07
C ARG A 208 61.36 -60.58 31.61
N THR A 209 60.65 -59.65 32.24
CA THR A 209 60.48 -59.60 33.71
C THR A 209 59.17 -58.89 34.12
N PRO A 210 58.51 -59.30 35.23
CA PRO A 210 57.26 -58.70 35.72
C PRO A 210 57.34 -57.19 36.00
N GLN A 211 58.48 -56.71 36.49
CA GLN A 211 58.73 -55.28 36.77
C GLN A 211 58.73 -54.42 35.50
N ALA A 212 59.17 -54.94 34.35
CA ALA A 212 59.16 -54.18 33.10
C ALA A 212 57.74 -54.03 32.53
N ALA A 213 56.84 -54.99 32.79
CA ALA A 213 55.45 -54.93 32.38
C ALA A 213 54.63 -53.94 33.24
N GLU A 214 54.84 -53.91 34.56
CA GLU A 214 54.21 -52.92 35.45
C GLU A 214 54.66 -51.49 35.14
N THR A 215 55.96 -51.29 34.91
CA THR A 215 56.51 -49.97 34.55
C THR A 215 55.91 -49.45 33.24
N TYR A 216 55.82 -50.30 32.22
CA TYR A 216 55.23 -49.94 30.92
C TYR A 216 53.71 -49.69 31.02
N HIS A 217 53.00 -50.44 31.86
CA HIS A 217 51.56 -50.24 32.08
C HIS A 217 51.29 -48.91 32.81
N SER A 218 52.13 -48.58 33.81
CA SER A 218 52.07 -47.30 34.53
C SER A 218 52.40 -46.10 33.61
N GLU A 219 53.43 -46.23 32.76
CA GLU A 219 53.75 -45.22 31.72
C GLU A 219 52.60 -45.04 30.71
N MET A 220 51.93 -46.13 30.32
CA MET A 220 50.81 -46.07 29.37
C MET A 220 49.56 -45.43 30.01
N GLN A 221 49.28 -45.72 31.28
CA GLN A 221 48.21 -45.06 32.04
C GLN A 221 48.50 -43.56 32.24
N ALA A 222 49.76 -43.19 32.53
CA ALA A 222 50.16 -41.79 32.63
C ALA A 222 49.97 -41.03 31.30
N ARG A 223 50.31 -41.66 30.16
CA ARG A 223 50.07 -41.07 28.82
C ARG A 223 48.58 -40.92 28.48
N LEU A 224 47.74 -41.86 28.93
CA LEU A 224 46.29 -41.79 28.76
C LEU A 224 45.70 -40.66 29.61
N GLN A 225 46.11 -40.54 30.88
CA GLN A 225 45.71 -39.41 31.74
C GLN A 225 46.14 -38.06 31.17
N GLU A 226 47.37 -37.95 30.66
CA GLU A 226 47.84 -36.71 30.01
C GLU A 226 47.04 -36.37 28.74
N GLN A 227 46.60 -37.38 27.98
CA GLN A 227 45.70 -37.17 26.84
C GLN A 227 44.31 -36.74 27.28
N ASP A 228 43.73 -37.37 28.30
CA ASP A 228 42.40 -37.02 28.83
C ASP A 228 42.37 -35.60 29.39
N GLU A 229 43.43 -35.18 30.11
CA GLU A 229 43.58 -33.80 30.60
C GLU A 229 43.66 -32.79 29.46
N LYS A 230 44.43 -33.07 28.39
CA LYS A 230 44.50 -32.22 27.19
C LYS A 230 43.15 -32.15 26.46
N PHE A 231 42.42 -33.27 26.37
CA PHE A 231 41.09 -33.29 25.76
C PHE A 231 40.09 -32.45 26.54
N GLU A 232 40.11 -32.52 27.87
CA GLU A 232 39.18 -31.76 28.71
C GLU A 232 39.53 -30.26 28.72
N GLU A 233 40.82 -29.90 28.64
CA GLU A 233 41.26 -28.51 28.46
C GLU A 233 40.80 -27.95 27.11
N ILE A 234 40.91 -28.71 26.02
CA ILE A 234 40.39 -28.33 24.71
C ILE A 234 38.88 -28.17 24.75
N ARG A 235 38.16 -29.07 25.41
CA ARG A 235 36.70 -29.02 25.50
C ARG A 235 36.23 -27.79 26.28
N LYS A 236 36.86 -27.48 27.41
CA LYS A 236 36.59 -26.27 28.18
C LYS A 236 36.82 -25.01 27.35
N LYS A 237 37.92 -24.96 26.59
CA LYS A 237 38.21 -23.85 25.66
C LYS A 237 37.16 -23.72 24.56
N GLN A 238 36.67 -24.84 24.01
CA GLN A 238 35.59 -24.83 23.01
C GLN A 238 34.25 -24.35 23.59
N GLU A 239 33.93 -24.72 24.84
CA GLU A 239 32.73 -24.24 25.54
C GLU A 239 32.80 -22.72 25.78
N GLU A 240 33.95 -22.19 26.19
CA GLU A 240 34.17 -20.75 26.36
C GLU A 240 34.05 -19.98 25.03
N GLU A 241 34.64 -20.50 23.94
CA GLU A 241 34.51 -19.91 22.60
C GLU A 241 33.05 -19.93 22.10
N LEU A 242 32.32 -21.01 22.34
CA LEU A 242 30.91 -21.12 21.96
C LEU A 242 30.06 -20.09 22.71
N GLU A 243 30.29 -19.92 24.01
CA GLU A 243 29.55 -18.96 24.83
C GLU A 243 29.85 -17.52 24.42
N ALA A 244 31.12 -17.21 24.09
CA ALA A 244 31.50 -15.91 23.54
C ALA A 244 30.78 -15.62 22.20
N VAL A 245 30.66 -16.62 21.32
CA VAL A 245 29.93 -16.49 20.05
C VAL A 245 28.43 -16.27 20.26
N LYS A 246 27.80 -17.00 21.20
CA LYS A 246 26.39 -16.81 21.55
C LYS A 246 26.14 -15.38 22.06
N LYS A 247 26.94 -14.92 23.02
CA LYS A 247 26.84 -13.56 23.58
C LYS A 247 27.00 -12.49 22.51
N ALA A 248 27.98 -12.64 21.62
CA ALA A 248 28.17 -11.71 20.49
C ALA A 248 26.99 -11.72 19.50
N GLN A 249 26.32 -12.86 19.32
CA GLN A 249 25.13 -12.95 18.47
C GLN A 249 23.89 -12.31 19.14
N GLU A 250 23.73 -12.47 20.45
CA GLU A 250 22.67 -11.82 21.22
C GLU A 250 22.83 -10.28 21.20
N GLU A 251 24.04 -9.77 21.44
CA GLU A 251 24.34 -8.34 21.37
C GLU A 251 24.03 -7.76 19.97
N LYS A 252 24.38 -8.47 18.90
CA LYS A 252 24.03 -8.06 17.53
C LYS A 252 22.52 -8.06 17.27
N THR A 253 21.80 -9.04 17.81
CA THR A 253 20.35 -9.15 17.66
C THR A 253 19.65 -8.01 18.40
N LEU A 254 20.06 -7.73 19.64
CA LEU A 254 19.56 -6.60 20.42
C LEU A 254 19.84 -5.25 19.76
N ALA A 255 21.06 -5.06 19.21
CA ALA A 255 21.41 -3.86 18.47
C ALA A 255 20.56 -3.69 17.20
N TYR A 256 20.21 -4.79 16.53
CA TYR A 256 19.33 -4.78 15.37
C TYR A 256 17.88 -4.43 15.75
N GLU A 257 17.34 -5.03 16.81
CA GLU A 257 16.00 -4.72 17.33
C GLU A 257 15.88 -3.25 17.76
N LYS A 258 16.91 -2.71 18.42
CA LYS A 258 16.97 -1.29 18.76
C LYS A 258 16.89 -0.38 17.53
N ARG A 259 17.58 -0.72 16.44
CA ARG A 259 17.50 0.05 15.18
C ARG A 259 16.10 -0.01 14.55
N LEU A 260 15.41 -1.16 14.68
CA LEU A 260 14.04 -1.30 14.18
C LEU A 260 13.06 -0.43 14.96
N THR A 261 13.18 -0.32 16.28
CA THR A 261 12.33 0.55 17.09
C THR A 261 12.58 2.04 16.81
N GLU A 262 13.84 2.43 16.63
CA GLU A 262 14.20 3.80 16.21
C GLU A 262 13.61 4.15 14.84
N MET A 263 13.63 3.20 13.90
CA MET A 263 13.04 3.36 12.57
C MET A 263 11.51 3.51 12.63
N ASP A 264 10.81 2.70 13.43
CA ASP A 264 9.36 2.82 13.60
C ASP A 264 8.98 4.17 14.24
N ALA A 265 9.75 4.62 15.23
CA ALA A 265 9.58 5.96 15.82
C ALA A 265 9.79 7.10 14.81
N CYS A 266 10.72 6.95 13.85
CA CYS A 266 10.87 7.89 12.74
C CYS A 266 9.66 7.86 11.80
N ALA A 267 9.15 6.66 11.48
CA ALA A 267 7.98 6.50 10.63
C ALA A 267 6.73 7.17 11.25
N GLU A 268 6.46 6.93 12.53
CA GLU A 268 5.34 7.54 13.25
C GLU A 268 5.46 9.07 13.33
N ARG A 269 6.68 9.63 13.51
CA ARG A 269 6.89 11.08 13.45
C ARG A 269 6.60 11.67 12.06
N LEU A 270 7.03 11.00 10.99
CA LEU A 270 6.73 11.42 9.63
C LEU A 270 5.22 11.35 9.34
N LEU A 271 4.55 10.29 9.80
CA LEU A 271 3.11 10.12 9.65
C LEU A 271 2.31 11.21 10.39
N ALA A 272 2.74 11.59 11.60
CA ALA A 272 2.13 12.66 12.36
C ALA A 272 2.24 14.03 11.66
N GLY A 273 3.26 14.23 10.83
CA GLY A 273 3.43 15.43 10.00
C GLY A 273 2.62 15.37 8.70
N ASP A 274 2.98 14.45 7.80
CA ASP A 274 2.33 14.28 6.51
C ASP A 274 2.44 12.82 6.02
N VAL A 275 1.29 12.22 5.71
CA VAL A 275 1.21 10.87 5.14
C VAL A 275 2.02 10.73 3.84
N ALA A 276 2.20 11.80 3.07
CA ALA A 276 3.05 11.76 1.87
C ALA A 276 4.52 11.47 2.21
N ASP A 277 5.03 12.05 3.32
CA ASP A 277 6.41 11.83 3.77
C ASP A 277 6.57 10.42 4.37
N TYR A 278 5.55 9.91 5.07
CA TYR A 278 5.49 8.51 5.49
C TYR A 278 5.53 7.51 4.32
N ILE A 279 4.77 7.77 3.26
CA ILE A 279 4.76 6.91 2.06
C ILE A 279 6.13 6.92 1.39
N ARG A 280 6.79 8.09 1.28
CA ARG A 280 8.16 8.21 0.75
C ARG A 280 9.17 7.44 1.61
N PHE A 281 9.06 7.53 2.93
CA PHE A 281 9.89 6.76 3.86
C PHE A 281 9.75 5.26 3.64
N ARG A 282 8.51 4.75 3.52
CA ARG A 282 8.24 3.35 3.18
C ARG A 282 8.67 2.94 1.76
N ALA A 283 8.97 3.91 0.89
CA ALA A 283 9.44 3.63 -0.46
C ALA A 283 10.96 3.39 -0.54
N VAL A 284 11.72 3.74 0.51
CA VAL A 284 13.20 3.66 0.52
C VAL A 284 13.71 2.23 0.32
N CYS A 285 13.21 1.27 1.09
CA CYS A 285 13.58 -0.14 0.92
C CYS A 285 12.46 -1.09 1.41
N THR A 286 12.59 -2.38 1.04
CA THR A 286 11.61 -3.42 1.41
C THR A 286 11.55 -3.66 2.92
N LEU A 287 12.69 -3.55 3.61
CA LEU A 287 12.77 -3.71 5.06
C LEU A 287 11.93 -2.65 5.77
N TRP A 288 12.14 -1.37 5.45
CA TRP A 288 11.39 -0.26 6.06
C TRP A 288 9.90 -0.38 5.78
N ARG A 289 9.54 -0.74 4.53
CA ARG A 289 8.16 -0.99 4.14
C ARG A 289 7.48 -2.09 4.97
N HIS A 290 8.22 -3.15 5.28
CA HIS A 290 7.70 -4.32 5.98
C HIS A 290 7.45 -4.05 7.46
N TYR A 291 8.34 -3.30 8.10
CA TYR A 291 8.24 -2.97 9.52
C TYR A 291 7.31 -1.80 9.83
N CYS A 292 7.07 -0.91 8.88
CA CYS A 292 6.09 0.16 9.03
C CYS A 292 4.67 -0.35 8.73
N ALA A 293 3.67 0.14 9.49
CA ALA A 293 2.26 -0.15 9.27
C ALA A 293 1.81 0.03 7.79
N ASP A 294 0.88 -0.80 7.32
CA ASP A 294 0.36 -0.68 5.95
C ASP A 294 -0.68 0.45 5.86
N PRO A 295 -0.42 1.52 5.09
CA PRO A 295 -1.33 2.67 4.97
C PRO A 295 -2.57 2.37 4.12
N ARG A 296 -2.68 1.16 3.58
CA ARG A 296 -3.85 0.69 2.82
C ARG A 296 -4.92 0.04 3.71
N ARG A 297 -4.78 0.12 5.03
CA ARG A 297 -5.83 -0.33 5.94
C ARG A 297 -6.91 0.75 6.05
N TYR A 298 -8.12 0.44 5.61
CA TYR A 298 -9.24 1.35 5.83
C TYR A 298 -9.50 1.55 7.33
N GLY A 299 -9.91 2.78 7.67
CA GLY A 299 -10.32 3.19 9.00
C GLY A 299 -9.18 3.54 9.96
N ASP A 300 -7.93 3.54 9.47
CA ASP A 300 -6.85 4.22 10.17
C ASP A 300 -6.69 5.63 9.61
N HIS A 301 -7.27 6.58 10.33
CA HIS A 301 -7.37 7.99 9.95
C HIS A 301 -6.02 8.71 9.92
N ARG A 302 -4.95 8.09 10.45
CA ARG A 302 -3.58 8.61 10.38
C ARG A 302 -3.06 8.62 8.94
N PHE A 303 -3.57 7.73 8.08
CA PHE A 303 -3.18 7.65 6.66
C PHE A 303 -4.04 8.50 5.72
N TYR A 304 -4.91 9.35 6.25
CA TYR A 304 -5.75 10.22 5.42
C TYR A 304 -5.00 11.50 5.03
N PRO A 305 -5.01 11.88 3.75
CA PRO A 305 -4.28 13.03 3.26
C PRO A 305 -5.03 14.35 3.49
N ARG A 306 -5.37 14.67 4.75
CA ARG A 306 -6.30 15.75 5.17
C ARG A 306 -5.98 17.14 4.61
N HIS A 307 -4.71 17.44 4.34
CA HIS A 307 -4.27 18.73 3.82
C HIS A 307 -4.08 18.74 2.31
N TRP A 308 -4.26 17.61 1.62
CA TRP A 308 -4.03 17.50 0.19
C TRP A 308 -5.34 17.68 -0.58
N ILE A 309 -5.41 18.75 -1.36
CA ILE A 309 -6.52 18.99 -2.28
C ILE A 309 -6.09 18.65 -3.71
N MET A 310 -7.00 18.05 -4.48
CA MET A 310 -6.76 17.73 -5.88
C MET A 310 -6.96 18.98 -6.75
N LEU A 311 -5.95 19.33 -7.53
CA LEU A 311 -6.04 20.41 -8.50
C LEU A 311 -6.83 19.94 -9.73
N GLN A 312 -7.74 20.77 -10.23
CA GLN A 312 -8.47 20.49 -11.47
C GLN A 312 -7.67 20.99 -12.68
N GLU A 313 -7.09 20.07 -13.43
CA GLU A 313 -6.20 20.37 -14.55
C GLU A 313 -6.80 19.87 -15.86
N ASN A 314 -7.19 20.81 -16.71
CA ASN A 314 -7.88 20.53 -17.97
C ASN A 314 -6.95 19.94 -19.05
N LEU A 315 -5.63 20.13 -18.92
CA LEU A 315 -4.63 19.74 -19.93
C LEU A 315 -3.94 18.38 -19.64
N MET A 316 -4.26 17.73 -18.52
CA MET A 316 -3.60 16.49 -18.11
C MET A 316 -4.48 15.27 -18.38
N PRO A 317 -3.90 14.10 -18.76
CA PRO A 317 -4.63 12.85 -18.88
C PRO A 317 -5.48 12.58 -17.63
N ARG A 318 -6.69 12.02 -17.78
CA ARG A 318 -7.66 11.85 -16.67
C ARG A 318 -7.11 11.09 -15.45
N HIS A 319 -6.12 10.23 -15.63
CA HIS A 319 -5.49 9.49 -14.55
C HIS A 319 -4.40 10.26 -13.83
N ARG A 320 -3.75 11.25 -14.47
CA ARG A 320 -2.66 11.98 -13.85
C ARG A 320 -3.21 13.26 -13.19
N ARG A 321 -3.00 13.39 -11.89
CA ARG A 321 -3.51 14.50 -11.08
C ARG A 321 -2.41 15.14 -10.27
N ARG A 322 -2.45 16.45 -10.07
CA ARG A 322 -1.64 17.13 -9.07
C ARG A 322 -2.45 17.38 -7.81
N PHE A 323 -1.78 17.27 -6.68
CA PHE A 323 -2.33 17.59 -5.37
C PHE A 323 -1.49 18.68 -4.74
N LEU A 324 -2.16 19.62 -4.08
CA LEU A 324 -1.54 20.71 -3.34
C LEU A 324 -1.81 20.50 -1.85
N ASN A 325 -0.75 20.55 -1.04
CA ASN A 325 -0.88 20.58 0.40
C ASN A 325 -1.16 22.01 0.86
N ILE A 326 -2.37 22.30 1.33
CA ILE A 326 -2.79 23.65 1.74
C ILE A 326 -2.16 24.14 3.05
N ALA A 327 -1.53 23.26 3.81
CA ALA A 327 -0.83 23.61 5.05
C ALA A 327 0.66 23.94 4.81
N THR A 328 1.26 23.39 3.76
CA THR A 328 2.71 23.51 3.51
C THR A 328 3.07 24.12 2.15
N GLY A 329 2.12 24.25 1.22
CA GLY A 329 2.36 24.69 -0.15
C GLY A 329 3.01 23.63 -1.05
N LYS A 330 3.41 22.47 -0.52
CA LYS A 330 4.02 21.39 -1.31
C LYS A 330 3.04 20.86 -2.37
N CYS A 331 3.54 20.60 -3.57
CA CYS A 331 2.77 19.97 -4.65
C CYS A 331 3.34 18.58 -4.99
N ILE A 332 2.45 17.64 -5.29
CA ILE A 332 2.82 16.29 -5.76
C ILE A 332 1.99 15.92 -6.99
N ARG A 333 2.54 15.03 -7.81
CA ARG A 333 1.84 14.44 -8.95
C ARG A 333 1.60 12.96 -8.67
N VAL A 334 0.37 12.53 -8.87
CA VAL A 334 -0.09 11.18 -8.60
C VAL A 334 -0.74 10.60 -9.86
N ASP A 335 -0.43 9.33 -10.13
CA ASP A 335 -1.10 8.55 -11.17
C ASP A 335 -2.21 7.72 -10.54
N LEU A 336 -3.44 8.03 -10.94
CA LEU A 336 -4.71 7.50 -10.45
C LEU A 336 -5.47 6.85 -11.62
N PRO A 337 -5.03 5.68 -12.11
CA PRO A 337 -5.73 4.97 -13.17
C PRO A 337 -7.18 4.61 -12.81
N GLU A 338 -7.51 4.57 -11.51
CA GLU A 338 -8.87 4.36 -10.99
C GLU A 338 -9.87 5.42 -11.50
N LEU A 339 -9.40 6.60 -11.92
CA LEU A 339 -10.22 7.68 -12.47
C LEU A 339 -10.61 7.52 -13.95
N HIS A 340 -10.06 6.54 -14.69
CA HIS A 340 -10.34 6.43 -16.14
C HIS A 340 -11.82 6.27 -16.45
N ASP A 341 -12.50 5.42 -15.67
CA ASP A 341 -13.88 5.01 -15.91
C ASP A 341 -14.88 5.49 -14.85
N HIS A 342 -14.44 6.32 -13.90
CA HIS A 342 -15.24 6.76 -12.77
C HIS A 342 -15.32 8.28 -12.73
N ASP A 343 -16.51 8.78 -12.41
CA ASP A 343 -16.73 10.20 -12.18
C ASP A 343 -16.58 10.53 -10.68
N THR A 344 -16.03 11.71 -10.39
CA THR A 344 -15.89 12.18 -9.01
C THR A 344 -17.22 12.73 -8.50
N LEU A 345 -17.76 12.08 -7.47
CA LEU A 345 -19.03 12.44 -6.83
C LEU A 345 -18.86 13.59 -5.83
N ALA A 346 -17.83 13.53 -4.99
CA ALA A 346 -17.49 14.57 -4.00
C ALA A 346 -16.04 14.41 -3.49
N PRO A 347 -15.41 15.51 -3.04
CA PRO A 347 -14.19 15.46 -2.25
C PRO A 347 -14.56 15.33 -0.75
N THR A 348 -13.62 14.85 0.07
CA THR A 348 -13.81 14.86 1.53
C THR A 348 -12.80 15.80 2.22
N PRO A 349 -13.13 16.39 3.38
CA PRO A 349 -12.17 17.14 4.19
C PRO A 349 -10.96 16.32 4.64
N GLU A 350 -11.06 14.98 4.63
CA GLU A 350 -9.95 14.07 4.90
C GLU A 350 -9.02 13.86 3.71
N GLY A 351 -9.27 14.52 2.57
CA GLY A 351 -8.47 14.40 1.34
C GLY A 351 -8.76 13.13 0.53
N LEU A 352 -9.83 12.42 0.87
CA LEU A 352 -10.30 11.25 0.11
C LEU A 352 -11.19 11.69 -1.05
N ILE A 353 -11.32 10.82 -2.05
CA ILE A 353 -12.09 11.09 -3.26
C ILE A 353 -13.23 10.08 -3.35
N VAL A 354 -14.47 10.57 -3.46
CA VAL A 354 -15.64 9.72 -3.68
C VAL A 354 -15.81 9.54 -5.18
N LEU A 355 -15.67 8.31 -5.63
CA LEU A 355 -15.84 7.89 -7.01
C LEU A 355 -17.20 7.23 -7.19
N HIS A 356 -17.79 7.40 -8.35
CA HIS A 356 -18.97 6.65 -8.74
C HIS A 356 -18.92 6.22 -10.21
N LYS A 357 -19.55 5.07 -10.49
CA LYS A 357 -19.80 4.57 -11.85
C LYS A 357 -21.14 3.84 -11.83
N ALA A 358 -22.09 4.35 -12.60
CA ALA A 358 -23.49 3.92 -12.53
C ALA A 358 -24.01 3.98 -11.07
N THR A 359 -24.27 2.83 -10.46
CA THR A 359 -24.79 2.72 -9.08
C THR A 359 -23.70 2.49 -8.03
N HIS A 360 -22.49 2.13 -8.43
CA HIS A 360 -21.39 1.78 -7.53
C HIS A 360 -20.74 3.05 -6.98
N VAL A 361 -20.46 3.06 -5.68
CA VAL A 361 -19.79 4.15 -4.98
C VAL A 361 -18.54 3.61 -4.31
N ARG A 362 -17.41 4.29 -4.51
CA ARG A 362 -16.11 3.91 -3.96
C ARG A 362 -15.45 5.09 -3.28
N LEU A 363 -14.74 4.84 -2.20
CA LEU A 363 -13.88 5.82 -1.56
C LEU A 363 -12.42 5.51 -1.92
N LEU A 364 -11.73 6.47 -2.52
CA LEU A 364 -10.33 6.38 -2.92
C LEU A 364 -9.47 7.22 -1.99
N ASN A 365 -8.44 6.60 -1.42
CA ASN A 365 -7.29 7.34 -0.89
C ASN A 365 -6.31 7.60 -2.03
N PRO A 366 -6.13 8.86 -2.49
CA PRO A 366 -5.33 9.15 -3.66
C PRO A 366 -3.84 8.83 -3.47
N LEU A 367 -3.29 8.91 -2.25
CA LEU A 367 -1.86 8.72 -2.03
C LEU A 367 -1.48 7.25 -1.85
N THR A 368 -2.37 6.46 -1.25
CA THR A 368 -2.14 5.02 -1.04
C THR A 368 -2.77 4.14 -2.12
N ARG A 369 -3.62 4.75 -2.96
CA ARG A 369 -4.47 4.11 -3.98
C ARG A 369 -5.39 3.03 -3.42
N HIS A 370 -5.62 3.04 -2.10
CA HIS A 370 -6.56 2.13 -1.48
C HIS A 370 -7.99 2.52 -1.84
N LEU A 371 -8.77 1.53 -2.27
CA LEU A 371 -10.17 1.66 -2.62
C LEU A 371 -11.03 0.92 -1.61
N VAL A 372 -12.13 1.56 -1.21
CA VAL A 372 -13.16 0.95 -0.36
C VAL A 372 -14.49 1.03 -1.06
N GLU A 373 -15.14 -0.13 -1.21
CA GLU A 373 -16.48 -0.23 -1.74
C GLU A 373 -17.50 0.21 -0.68
N LEU A 374 -18.44 1.05 -1.11
CA LEU A 374 -19.57 1.50 -0.30
C LEU A 374 -20.87 0.92 -0.90
N PRO A 375 -21.97 0.88 -0.15
CA PRO A 375 -23.23 0.41 -0.68
C PRO A 375 -23.65 1.20 -1.93
N PRO A 376 -24.38 0.59 -2.86
CA PRO A 376 -24.85 1.28 -4.06
C PRO A 376 -25.65 2.54 -3.72
N VAL A 377 -25.43 3.61 -4.49
CA VAL A 377 -26.14 4.90 -4.29
C VAL A 377 -27.66 4.76 -4.41
N THR A 378 -28.13 3.73 -5.14
CA THR A 378 -29.56 3.42 -5.27
C THR A 378 -30.22 3.09 -3.94
N THR A 379 -29.49 2.48 -3.00
CA THR A 379 -30.03 2.16 -1.67
C THR A 379 -30.15 3.39 -0.77
N LEU A 380 -29.42 4.48 -1.10
CA LEU A 380 -29.59 5.79 -0.48
C LEU A 380 -30.80 6.53 -1.07
N LEU A 381 -31.01 6.41 -2.38
CA LEU A 381 -32.05 7.14 -3.13
C LEU A 381 -33.42 6.45 -3.11
N SER A 382 -33.48 5.13 -2.92
CA SER A 382 -34.74 4.37 -2.86
C SER A 382 -35.66 4.83 -1.73
N ALA A 383 -35.11 5.35 -0.63
CA ALA A 383 -35.83 5.93 0.49
C ALA A 383 -36.69 7.16 0.10
N TYR A 384 -36.45 7.76 -1.07
CA TYR A 384 -37.19 8.91 -1.59
C TYR A 384 -38.26 8.51 -2.63
N GLY A 385 -38.52 7.21 -2.84
CA GLY A 385 -39.49 6.73 -3.84
C GLY A 385 -39.01 6.83 -5.30
N LEU A 386 -37.72 7.09 -5.52
CA LEU A 386 -37.10 7.26 -6.84
C LEU A 386 -36.61 5.94 -7.47
N SER A 387 -36.90 4.79 -6.85
CA SER A 387 -36.48 3.46 -7.31
C SER A 387 -37.13 3.01 -8.62
N THR A 388 -38.17 3.70 -9.10
CA THR A 388 -38.90 3.41 -10.35
C THR A 388 -38.37 4.15 -11.58
N LEU A 389 -37.30 4.94 -11.45
CA LEU A 389 -36.68 5.60 -12.59
C LEU A 389 -35.81 4.61 -13.35
N SER A 390 -36.17 4.30 -14.60
CA SER A 390 -35.41 3.43 -15.50
C SER A 390 -33.95 3.89 -15.64
N ASP A 391 -33.05 2.97 -16.03
CA ASP A 391 -31.61 3.25 -16.29
C ASP A 391 -31.36 4.46 -17.23
N GLN A 392 -32.35 4.85 -18.04
CA GLN A 392 -32.25 6.02 -18.92
C GLN A 392 -32.43 7.35 -18.16
N ASN A 393 -33.16 7.38 -17.03
CA ASN A 393 -33.33 8.55 -16.15
C ASN A 393 -32.28 8.64 -15.04
N PHE A 394 -31.50 7.58 -14.79
CA PHE A 394 -30.25 7.66 -14.03
C PHE A 394 -29.19 8.54 -14.71
N LYS A 395 -29.45 9.03 -15.93
CA LYS A 395 -28.70 10.11 -16.59
C LYS A 395 -29.10 11.53 -16.12
N ILE A 396 -30.15 11.69 -15.32
CA ILE A 396 -30.61 12.99 -14.75
C ILE A 396 -29.99 13.23 -13.35
N PHE A 397 -29.71 12.17 -12.59
CA PHE A 397 -28.97 12.25 -11.31
C PHE A 397 -27.44 12.47 -11.35
N PRO A 398 -26.69 12.28 -12.46
CA PRO A 398 -25.29 12.71 -12.57
C PRO A 398 -25.14 14.22 -12.40
N PHE A 399 -26.24 14.98 -12.48
CA PHE A 399 -26.27 16.44 -12.28
C PHE A 399 -26.40 16.88 -10.82
N HIS A 400 -26.64 15.97 -9.87
CA HIS A 400 -26.77 16.31 -8.46
C HIS A 400 -25.66 15.67 -7.63
N LYS A 401 -24.46 16.27 -7.69
CA LYS A 401 -23.34 15.88 -6.84
C LYS A 401 -23.65 16.08 -5.35
N ALA A 402 -23.00 15.28 -4.51
CA ALA A 402 -23.17 15.38 -3.06
C ALA A 402 -22.58 16.70 -2.54
N TRP A 403 -23.27 17.32 -1.59
CA TRP A 403 -22.95 18.63 -1.04
C TRP A 403 -22.21 18.57 0.29
N GLY A 404 -21.71 17.39 0.65
CA GLY A 404 -20.83 17.16 1.78
C GLY A 404 -20.57 15.68 1.92
N SER A 405 -19.35 15.33 2.30
CA SER A 405 -18.95 13.95 2.55
C SER A 405 -17.76 13.90 3.49
N GLY A 406 -17.57 12.76 4.13
CA GLY A 406 -16.33 12.46 4.86
C GLY A 406 -16.50 11.31 5.84
N VAL A 407 -15.48 11.13 6.68
CA VAL A 407 -15.36 9.98 7.57
C VAL A 407 -15.61 10.42 9.00
N ALA A 408 -16.55 9.76 9.69
CA ALA A 408 -16.89 10.06 11.06
C ALA A 408 -15.74 9.71 12.03
N SER A 409 -15.81 10.23 13.26
CA SER A 409 -14.78 10.05 14.29
C SER A 409 -14.59 8.60 14.73
N ASP A 410 -15.60 7.74 14.54
CA ASP A 410 -15.47 6.29 14.73
C ASP A 410 -14.54 5.62 13.70
N SER A 411 -14.00 6.41 12.76
CA SER A 411 -13.08 6.05 11.68
C SER A 411 -13.59 4.93 10.78
N THR A 412 -14.87 4.55 10.89
CA THR A 412 -15.44 3.43 10.15
C THR A 412 -16.67 3.85 9.37
N SER A 413 -17.46 4.79 9.91
CA SER A 413 -18.64 5.31 9.25
C SER A 413 -18.29 6.40 8.26
N PHE A 414 -18.78 6.25 7.04
CA PHE A 414 -18.75 7.22 5.98
C PHE A 414 -20.09 7.94 5.85
N VAL A 415 -20.05 9.25 5.64
CA VAL A 415 -21.20 10.12 5.52
C VAL A 415 -21.24 10.73 4.12
N LEU A 416 -22.42 10.73 3.50
CA LEU A 416 -22.66 11.33 2.18
C LEU A 416 -23.98 12.12 2.19
N CYS A 417 -23.90 13.41 1.90
CA CYS A 417 -25.04 14.31 1.97
C CYS A 417 -25.46 14.83 0.60
N PHE A 418 -26.74 14.70 0.26
CA PHE A 418 -27.38 15.38 -0.87
C PHE A 418 -28.26 16.49 -0.33
N ALA A 419 -27.64 17.59 0.10
CA ALA A 419 -28.32 18.67 0.81
C ALA A 419 -29.52 19.27 0.04
N LYS A 420 -29.42 19.39 -1.29
CA LYS A 420 -30.54 19.84 -2.15
C LYS A 420 -31.81 18.98 -2.04
N HIS A 421 -31.64 17.71 -1.67
CA HIS A 421 -32.73 16.75 -1.56
C HIS A 421 -33.12 16.48 -0.10
N GLY A 422 -32.44 17.09 0.87
CA GLY A 422 -32.68 16.82 2.29
C GLY A 422 -32.30 15.39 2.71
N ILE A 423 -31.29 14.78 2.05
CA ILE A 423 -30.90 13.39 2.27
C ILE A 423 -29.48 13.32 2.84
N LEU A 424 -29.31 12.55 3.90
CA LEU A 424 -28.02 12.17 4.46
C LEU A 424 -27.92 10.65 4.56
N GLY A 425 -26.88 10.08 3.96
CA GLY A 425 -26.54 8.67 4.06
C GLY A 425 -25.38 8.44 5.01
N ILE A 426 -25.49 7.39 5.82
CA ILE A 426 -24.42 6.90 6.71
C ILE A 426 -24.23 5.42 6.45
N THR A 427 -22.97 4.97 6.37
CA THR A 427 -22.65 3.57 6.11
C THR A 427 -21.26 3.21 6.63
N LYS A 428 -21.03 1.95 6.95
CA LYS A 428 -19.70 1.36 7.17
C LYS A 428 -19.32 0.48 5.98
N PRO A 429 -18.02 0.33 5.67
CA PRO A 429 -17.58 -0.63 4.67
C PRO A 429 -18.08 -2.03 4.99
N GLY A 430 -18.60 -2.71 3.97
CA GLY A 430 -19.22 -4.03 4.12
C GLY A 430 -20.72 -4.00 4.39
N ASP A 431 -21.31 -2.84 4.72
CA ASP A 431 -22.76 -2.70 4.74
C ASP A 431 -23.34 -2.94 3.35
N GLN A 432 -24.54 -3.50 3.29
CA GLN A 432 -25.26 -3.72 2.03
C GLN A 432 -26.10 -2.51 1.61
N ARG A 433 -26.43 -1.61 2.54
CA ARG A 433 -27.37 -0.49 2.33
C ARG A 433 -26.96 0.73 3.14
N TRP A 434 -27.28 1.93 2.63
CA TRP A 434 -27.13 3.16 3.40
C TRP A 434 -28.19 3.25 4.51
N LYS A 435 -27.78 3.72 5.69
CA LYS A 435 -28.70 4.24 6.69
C LYS A 435 -29.05 5.67 6.32
N VAL A 436 -30.32 5.91 6.02
CA VAL A 436 -30.78 7.19 5.47
C VAL A 436 -31.44 8.02 6.56
N ILE A 437 -31.03 9.29 6.67
CA ILE A 437 -31.70 10.32 7.45
C ILE A 437 -32.24 11.34 6.45
N GLN A 438 -33.54 11.59 6.55
CA GLN A 438 -34.20 12.66 5.83
C GLN A 438 -34.33 13.87 6.75
N PHE A 439 -34.08 15.06 6.21
CA PHE A 439 -34.27 16.31 6.90
C PHE A 439 -34.97 17.32 6.00
N ARG A 440 -35.76 18.19 6.63
CA ARG A 440 -36.54 19.20 5.94
C ARG A 440 -35.61 20.23 5.28
N CYS A 441 -35.72 20.34 3.96
CA CYS A 441 -35.11 21.40 3.17
C CYS A 441 -36.23 22.29 2.59
N GLU A 442 -36.99 22.94 3.48
CA GLU A 442 -38.02 23.90 3.08
C GLU A 442 -37.38 25.27 2.90
N ASN A 443 -37.67 25.93 1.78
CA ASN A 443 -37.11 27.19 1.29
C ASN A 443 -35.71 27.06 0.66
N ARG A 444 -35.52 27.73 -0.49
CA ARG A 444 -34.35 27.70 -1.40
C ARG A 444 -33.02 28.21 -0.78
N ARG A 445 -32.87 28.18 0.54
CA ARG A 445 -31.66 28.57 1.28
C ARG A 445 -30.64 27.43 1.19
N TYR A 446 -29.66 27.60 0.31
CA TYR A 446 -28.58 26.63 0.16
C TYR A 446 -27.62 26.70 1.36
N ALA A 447 -27.37 25.54 1.98
CA ALA A 447 -26.37 25.39 3.03
C ALA A 447 -25.31 24.35 2.63
N THR A 448 -24.03 24.72 2.73
CA THR A 448 -22.90 23.79 2.53
C THR A 448 -22.57 23.12 3.87
N PRO A 449 -22.89 21.83 4.07
CA PRO A 449 -22.45 21.08 5.24
C PRO A 449 -20.94 20.86 5.28
N LEU A 450 -20.43 20.44 6.43
CA LEU A 450 -19.00 20.20 6.65
C LEU A 450 -18.77 19.04 7.63
N MET A 451 -17.81 18.18 7.33
CA MET A 451 -17.20 17.30 8.34
C MET A 451 -16.14 18.08 9.10
N PHE A 452 -16.35 18.26 10.40
CA PHE A 452 -15.46 19.01 11.28
C PHE A 452 -15.14 18.17 12.53
N SER A 453 -13.85 17.92 12.77
CA SER A 453 -13.36 17.05 13.85
C SER A 453 -14.10 15.69 13.92
N GLY A 454 -14.33 15.07 12.76
CA GLY A 454 -15.00 13.76 12.65
C GLY A 454 -16.51 13.77 12.90
N ARG A 455 -17.15 14.94 13.00
CA ARG A 455 -18.60 15.08 13.14
C ARG A 455 -19.19 15.85 11.96
N PHE A 456 -20.37 15.44 11.51
CA PHE A 456 -21.05 16.07 10.40
C PHE A 456 -21.91 17.23 10.89
N TYR A 457 -21.66 18.43 10.37
CA TYR A 457 -22.42 19.63 10.69
C TYR A 457 -23.21 20.12 9.48
N HIS A 458 -24.45 20.55 9.71
CA HIS A 458 -25.31 21.08 8.68
C HIS A 458 -26.21 22.17 9.25
N VAL A 459 -26.55 23.17 8.43
CA VAL A 459 -27.46 24.24 8.84
C VAL A 459 -28.87 23.92 8.34
N THR A 460 -29.83 23.87 9.25
CA THR A 460 -31.26 23.75 8.94
C THR A 460 -31.99 25.06 9.22
N GLU A 461 -33.30 25.09 9.02
CA GLU A 461 -34.13 26.32 9.04
C GLU A 461 -33.96 27.19 10.30
N GLY A 462 -33.63 26.60 11.46
CA GLY A 462 -33.50 27.32 12.73
C GLY A 462 -32.13 27.26 13.41
N ASN A 463 -31.30 26.27 13.06
CA ASN A 463 -30.20 25.85 13.92
C ASN A 463 -29.00 25.35 13.09
N LEU A 464 -27.82 25.51 13.65
CA LEU A 464 -26.67 24.70 13.28
C LEU A 464 -26.83 23.33 13.95
N MET A 465 -26.96 22.30 13.14
CA MET A 465 -27.14 20.92 13.56
C MET A 465 -25.82 20.16 13.52
N VAL A 466 -25.66 19.19 14.41
CA VAL A 466 -24.60 18.18 14.38
C VAL A 466 -25.24 16.80 14.33
N LEU A 467 -24.67 15.91 13.52
CA LEU A 467 -25.05 14.51 13.50
C LEU A 467 -24.34 13.79 14.65
N GLU A 468 -25.12 13.19 15.54
CA GLU A 468 -24.61 12.30 16.58
C GLU A 468 -24.76 10.84 16.15
N THR A 469 -23.66 10.09 16.20
CA THR A 469 -23.56 8.68 15.79
C THR A 469 -23.02 7.86 16.97
N GLY A 470 -23.85 7.67 18.01
CA GLY A 470 -23.52 6.81 19.15
C GLY A 470 -23.64 5.31 18.82
N VAL A 471 -22.94 4.46 19.58
CA VAL A 471 -22.91 3.00 19.38
C VAL A 471 -24.30 2.36 19.52
N ASP A 472 -25.17 2.93 20.38
CA ASP A 472 -26.49 2.37 20.73
C ASP A 472 -27.69 3.21 20.27
N HIS A 473 -27.46 4.32 19.55
CA HIS A 473 -28.54 5.21 19.11
C HIS A 473 -28.64 5.28 17.58
N THR A 474 -29.86 5.42 17.08
CA THR A 474 -30.07 5.78 15.68
C THR A 474 -29.43 7.15 15.43
N PRO A 475 -28.59 7.31 14.40
CA PRO A 475 -27.99 8.59 14.08
C PRO A 475 -29.07 9.66 13.91
N GLN A 476 -28.92 10.75 14.65
CA GLN A 476 -29.89 11.81 14.75
C GLN A 476 -29.19 13.17 14.74
N PHE A 477 -29.92 14.18 14.27
CA PHE A 477 -29.45 15.55 14.30
C PHE A 477 -29.77 16.20 15.64
N GLU A 478 -28.75 16.74 16.29
CA GLU A 478 -28.88 17.55 17.50
C GLU A 478 -28.52 19.02 17.21
N VAL A 479 -29.05 19.92 18.03
CA VAL A 479 -28.72 21.34 17.94
C VAL A 479 -27.30 21.57 18.49
N ALA A 480 -26.38 21.96 17.60
CA ALA A 480 -25.04 22.39 17.95
C ALA A 480 -25.00 23.87 18.36
N ALA A 481 -25.82 24.72 17.71
CA ALA A 481 -26.07 26.10 18.14
C ALA A 481 -27.35 26.65 17.51
N GLN A 482 -27.99 27.56 18.24
CA GLN A 482 -29.09 28.36 17.69
C GLN A 482 -28.56 29.44 16.75
N LEU A 483 -29.20 29.61 15.60
CA LEU A 483 -28.86 30.71 14.71
C LEU A 483 -29.42 32.02 15.26
N PRO A 484 -28.67 33.13 15.23
CA PRO A 484 -29.20 34.44 15.56
C PRO A 484 -30.46 34.77 14.74
N ILE A 485 -31.48 35.38 15.37
CA ILE A 485 -32.75 35.76 14.72
C ILE A 485 -32.55 36.57 13.43
N ALA A 486 -31.50 37.41 13.39
CA ALA A 486 -31.12 38.18 12.21
C ALA A 486 -30.71 37.32 10.98
N LEU A 487 -30.35 36.05 11.19
CA LEU A 487 -30.09 35.07 10.12
C LEU A 487 -31.38 34.38 9.67
N LEU A 488 -32.34 34.19 10.58
CA LEU A 488 -33.63 33.54 10.31
C LEU A 488 -34.53 34.41 9.42
N ASN A 489 -34.48 35.73 9.63
CA ASN A 489 -35.23 36.73 8.87
C ASN A 489 -34.52 37.21 7.58
N SER A 490 -33.52 36.46 7.09
CA SER A 490 -32.75 36.87 5.91
C SER A 490 -33.54 36.71 4.59
N PRO A 491 -33.20 37.48 3.54
CA PRO A 491 -33.84 37.38 2.23
C PRO A 491 -33.77 35.95 1.65
N LEU A 492 -34.72 35.60 0.78
CA LEU A 492 -34.83 34.27 0.15
C LEU A 492 -33.56 33.80 -0.60
N LEU A 493 -32.67 34.71 -1.00
CA LEU A 493 -31.44 34.41 -1.75
C LEU A 493 -30.18 34.27 -0.88
N SER A 494 -30.29 34.29 0.45
CA SER A 494 -29.11 34.11 1.31
C SER A 494 -28.66 32.66 1.42
N THR A 495 -27.35 32.41 1.41
CA THR A 495 -26.76 31.07 1.58
C THR A 495 -25.87 31.01 2.82
N MET A 496 -25.65 29.81 3.35
CA MET A 496 -24.86 29.58 4.55
C MET A 496 -23.80 28.51 4.30
N HIS A 497 -22.54 28.82 4.61
CA HIS A 497 -21.43 27.92 4.29
C HIS A 497 -20.61 27.65 5.55
N LEU A 498 -20.43 26.37 5.87
CA LEU A 498 -19.56 25.94 6.96
C LEU A 498 -18.12 25.78 6.46
N VAL A 499 -17.16 26.26 7.24
CA VAL A 499 -15.73 26.21 6.90
C VAL A 499 -14.91 25.83 8.12
N ASP A 500 -13.95 24.93 7.95
CA ASP A 500 -12.90 24.70 8.94
C ASP A 500 -11.81 25.77 8.78
N ASN A 501 -11.69 26.65 9.78
CA ASN A 501 -10.63 27.64 9.86
C ASN A 501 -9.57 27.24 10.88
N ASN A 502 -8.75 26.24 10.54
CA ASN A 502 -7.64 25.75 11.37
C ASN A 502 -8.12 25.27 12.76
N GLY A 503 -9.14 24.42 12.80
CA GLY A 503 -9.72 23.91 14.04
C GLY A 503 -10.77 24.82 14.67
N GLU A 504 -11.15 25.92 14.01
CA GLU A 504 -12.30 26.73 14.38
C GLU A 504 -13.42 26.58 13.35
N LEU A 505 -14.58 26.06 13.77
CA LEU A 505 -15.75 25.94 12.90
C LEU A 505 -16.38 27.32 12.66
N MET A 506 -16.35 27.76 11.41
CA MET A 506 -16.92 29.02 10.95
C MET A 506 -18.22 28.80 10.19
N LEU A 507 -19.19 29.69 10.39
CA LEU A 507 -20.40 29.83 9.60
C LEU A 507 -20.35 31.16 8.85
N VAL A 508 -20.32 31.08 7.53
CA VAL A 508 -20.36 32.24 6.63
C VAL A 508 -21.77 32.40 6.09
N HIS A 509 -22.44 33.48 6.49
CA HIS A 509 -23.73 33.88 5.94
C HIS A 509 -23.54 34.88 4.81
N ARG A 510 -23.98 34.49 3.63
CA ARG A 510 -23.86 35.24 2.37
C ARG A 510 -25.19 35.86 1.99
N PHE A 511 -25.23 37.18 1.85
CA PHE A 511 -26.40 37.92 1.39
C PHE A 511 -26.25 38.27 -0.09
N VAL A 512 -27.02 37.59 -0.93
CA VAL A 512 -27.08 37.86 -2.37
C VAL A 512 -28.15 38.93 -2.62
N SER A 513 -27.76 40.21 -2.56
CA SER A 513 -28.59 41.37 -2.95
C SER A 513 -27.81 42.29 -3.91
N CYS A 514 -28.30 43.51 -4.15
CA CYS A 514 -27.61 44.52 -4.98
C CYS A 514 -26.19 44.87 -4.47
N SER A 515 -25.93 44.69 -3.17
CA SER A 515 -24.60 44.79 -2.56
C SER A 515 -24.26 43.48 -1.85
N MET A 516 -23.27 42.75 -2.34
CA MET A 516 -22.83 41.50 -1.72
C MET A 516 -22.33 41.77 -0.30
N ARG A 517 -22.88 41.08 0.70
CA ARG A 517 -22.45 41.22 2.11
C ARG A 517 -22.27 39.86 2.75
N TYR A 518 -21.24 39.76 3.57
CA TYR A 518 -20.95 38.56 4.34
C TYR A 518 -20.95 38.87 5.82
N LYS A 519 -21.53 37.95 6.60
CA LYS A 519 -21.38 37.91 8.05
C LYS A 519 -20.79 36.56 8.42
N VAL A 520 -19.74 36.58 9.22
CA VAL A 520 -19.05 35.36 9.63
C VAL A 520 -19.20 35.19 11.15
N TYR A 521 -19.44 33.95 11.55
CA TYR A 521 -19.63 33.56 12.94
C TYR A 521 -18.74 32.36 13.26
N ARG A 522 -18.10 32.38 14.41
CA ARG A 522 -17.37 31.24 14.97
C ARG A 522 -18.27 30.48 15.93
N LEU A 523 -18.31 29.15 15.84
CA LEU A 523 -18.98 28.31 16.83
C LEU A 523 -18.13 28.11 18.08
N GLY A 524 -18.66 28.49 19.24
CA GLY A 524 -18.11 28.08 20.53
C GLY A 524 -18.72 26.76 20.97
N LEU A 525 -18.06 25.64 20.67
CA LEU A 525 -18.54 24.28 20.94
C LEU A 525 -19.05 24.07 22.38
N LYS A 526 -18.27 24.51 23.39
CA LYS A 526 -18.64 24.36 24.82
C LYS A 526 -19.90 25.12 25.20
N LYS A 527 -20.09 26.31 24.61
CA LYS A 527 -21.20 27.22 24.93
C LYS A 527 -22.37 27.07 23.94
N LYS A 528 -22.25 26.21 22.93
CA LYS A 528 -23.23 26.03 21.84
C LYS A 528 -23.75 27.36 21.26
N THR A 529 -22.86 28.33 21.12
CA THR A 529 -23.19 29.72 20.75
C THR A 529 -22.33 30.19 19.58
N LEU A 530 -22.92 31.00 18.69
CA LEU A 530 -22.23 31.62 17.55
C LEU A 530 -21.74 33.03 17.89
N TYR A 531 -20.45 33.27 17.72
CA TYR A 531 -19.80 34.56 17.96
C TYR A 531 -19.44 35.23 16.65
N ARG A 532 -19.90 36.45 16.41
CA ARG A 532 -19.56 37.20 15.20
C ARG A 532 -18.07 37.52 15.16
N VAL A 533 -17.42 37.26 14.04
CA VAL A 533 -16.00 37.56 13.81
C VAL A 533 -15.81 38.59 12.68
N LYS A 534 -14.67 39.28 12.70
CA LYS A 534 -14.29 40.30 11.71
C LYS A 534 -12.95 40.02 11.02
N SER A 535 -12.23 39.00 11.46
CA SER A 535 -10.93 38.56 10.95
C SER A 535 -10.89 37.03 10.88
N PHE A 536 -9.96 36.51 10.08
CA PHE A 536 -9.71 35.06 9.95
C PHE A 536 -8.34 34.64 10.50
N ASN A 537 -7.62 35.55 11.16
CA ASN A 537 -6.32 35.32 11.81
C ASN A 537 -5.21 34.84 10.84
N GLY A 538 -4.86 35.64 9.82
CA GLY A 538 -3.80 35.28 8.87
C GLY A 538 -4.25 34.25 7.83
N ARG A 539 -5.55 34.23 7.49
CA ARG A 539 -6.15 33.21 6.63
C ARG A 539 -7.17 33.81 5.67
N ALA A 540 -7.41 33.07 4.59
CA ALA A 540 -8.46 33.34 3.62
C ALA A 540 -9.39 32.14 3.51
N LEU A 541 -10.66 32.39 3.19
CA LEU A 541 -11.68 31.35 3.02
C LEU A 541 -11.99 31.17 1.53
N PHE A 542 -12.08 29.93 1.07
CA PHE A 542 -12.56 29.57 -0.25
C PHE A 542 -13.92 28.91 -0.10
N LEU A 543 -14.97 29.64 -0.50
CA LEU A 543 -16.35 29.13 -0.45
C LEU A 543 -16.62 28.35 -1.73
N GLY A 544 -17.08 27.12 -1.56
CA GLY A 544 -17.64 26.29 -2.63
C GLY A 544 -18.97 25.70 -2.19
N MET A 545 -19.83 25.36 -3.14
CA MET A 545 -21.14 24.76 -2.86
C MET A 545 -21.04 23.36 -2.22
N PRO A 546 -20.15 22.45 -2.65
CA PRO A 546 -20.07 21.10 -2.08
C PRO A 546 -19.09 20.98 -0.91
N CYS A 547 -18.11 21.88 -0.82
CA CYS A 547 -17.23 22.01 0.33
C CYS A 547 -16.58 23.40 0.32
N SER A 548 -16.17 23.84 1.50
CA SER A 548 -15.41 25.08 1.69
C SER A 548 -14.19 24.79 2.54
N PHE A 549 -13.08 25.49 2.30
CA PHE A 549 -11.85 25.34 3.08
C PHE A 549 -11.20 26.70 3.36
N SER A 550 -10.18 26.70 4.22
CA SER A 550 -9.37 27.87 4.51
C SER A 550 -7.89 27.61 4.20
N VAL A 551 -7.15 28.66 3.87
CA VAL A 551 -5.70 28.60 3.64
C VAL A 551 -4.97 29.67 4.45
N SER A 552 -3.72 29.39 4.81
CA SER A 552 -2.87 30.35 5.51
C SER A 552 -2.26 31.35 4.52
N THR A 553 -2.36 32.64 4.80
CA THR A 553 -1.73 33.68 3.96
C THR A 553 -0.22 33.72 4.16
N SER A 554 0.30 33.16 5.26
CA SER A 554 1.75 32.97 5.45
C SER A 554 2.35 31.90 4.53
N VAL A 555 1.54 30.90 4.13
CA VAL A 555 1.95 29.84 3.20
C VAL A 555 1.72 30.26 1.75
N PHE A 556 0.70 31.10 1.53
CA PHE A 556 0.35 31.65 0.21
C PHE A 556 0.29 33.18 0.26
N PRO A 557 1.45 33.87 0.20
CA PRO A 557 1.53 35.33 0.37
C PRO A 557 0.77 36.14 -0.69
N SER A 558 0.54 35.57 -1.87
CA SER A 558 -0.26 36.17 -2.94
C SER A 558 -1.77 36.23 -2.63
N ILE A 559 -2.22 35.53 -1.59
CA ILE A 559 -3.62 35.51 -1.15
C ILE A 559 -3.83 36.57 -0.07
N ARG A 560 -4.88 37.38 -0.22
CA ARG A 560 -5.20 38.46 0.71
C ARG A 560 -5.81 37.90 2.00
N ASP A 561 -5.31 38.35 3.15
CA ASP A 561 -5.87 37.99 4.46
C ASP A 561 -7.30 38.54 4.65
N HIS A 562 -8.05 37.89 5.53
CA HIS A 562 -9.42 38.25 5.92
C HIS A 562 -10.39 38.32 4.74
N THR A 563 -10.06 37.58 3.68
CA THR A 563 -10.78 37.63 2.41
C THR A 563 -11.48 36.31 2.15
N ILE A 564 -12.70 36.42 1.65
CA ILE A 564 -13.55 35.33 1.21
C ILE A 564 -13.48 35.29 -0.31
N TYR A 565 -12.97 34.20 -0.87
CA TYR A 565 -12.94 33.92 -2.30
C TYR A 565 -14.10 33.01 -2.68
N LEU A 566 -14.83 33.37 -3.73
CA LEU A 566 -15.92 32.56 -4.26
C LEU A 566 -15.38 31.54 -5.25
N CYS A 567 -15.85 30.29 -5.21
CA CYS A 567 -15.61 29.34 -6.29
C CYS A 567 -16.47 29.65 -7.52
N TYR A 568 -16.20 28.97 -8.63
CA TYR A 568 -16.86 29.26 -9.91
C TYR A 568 -18.27 28.65 -10.04
N ASP A 569 -18.70 27.88 -9.04
CA ASP A 569 -20.06 27.37 -8.91
C ASP A 569 -21.06 28.40 -8.35
N PHE A 570 -20.59 29.63 -8.09
CA PHE A 570 -21.40 30.77 -7.74
C PHE A 570 -21.64 31.69 -8.95
N ASP A 571 -22.91 31.93 -9.28
CA ASP A 571 -23.30 32.77 -10.42
C ASP A 571 -22.69 34.18 -10.35
N GLU A 572 -22.41 34.72 -9.16
CA GLU A 572 -21.83 36.05 -9.02
C GLU A 572 -20.38 36.13 -9.50
N ARG A 573 -19.67 35.00 -9.46
CA ARG A 573 -18.33 34.91 -10.01
C ARG A 573 -18.39 34.91 -11.54
N ASP A 574 -19.25 34.12 -12.17
CA ASP A 574 -19.43 34.11 -13.64
C ASP A 574 -20.08 35.40 -14.18
N ASP A 575 -21.29 35.74 -13.71
CA ASP A 575 -22.13 36.79 -14.29
C ASP A 575 -21.69 38.20 -13.88
N LYS A 576 -21.32 38.38 -12.61
CA LYS A 576 -20.96 39.70 -12.04
C LYS A 576 -19.46 39.93 -11.93
N LYS A 577 -18.64 38.94 -12.30
CA LYS A 577 -17.18 38.97 -12.14
C LYS A 577 -16.74 39.35 -10.73
N ILE A 578 -17.47 38.90 -9.70
CA ILE A 578 -17.07 39.10 -8.30
C ILE A 578 -16.26 37.89 -7.86
N GLU A 579 -14.97 38.09 -7.59
CA GLU A 579 -14.09 37.01 -7.17
C GLU A 579 -14.03 36.88 -5.65
N SER A 580 -13.94 38.01 -4.96
CA SER A 580 -13.62 38.02 -3.53
C SER A 580 -14.30 39.13 -2.76
N TYR A 581 -14.34 38.97 -1.44
CA TYR A 581 -14.85 39.94 -0.50
C TYR A 581 -13.95 40.02 0.73
N CYS A 582 -13.37 41.19 1.00
CA CYS A 582 -12.55 41.39 2.18
C CYS A 582 -13.44 41.81 3.37
N LEU A 583 -13.35 41.07 4.48
CA LEU A 583 -14.23 41.24 5.64
C LEU A 583 -13.92 42.52 6.43
N GLN A 584 -12.65 42.96 6.40
CA GLN A 584 -12.17 44.09 7.19
C GLN A 584 -12.60 45.43 6.60
N ASP A 585 -12.37 45.65 5.30
CA ASP A 585 -12.73 46.88 4.60
C ASP A 585 -14.11 46.82 3.92
N ARG A 586 -14.72 45.62 3.84
CA ARG A 586 -16.00 45.36 3.17
C ARG A 586 -15.98 45.64 1.66
N SER A 587 -14.80 45.52 1.04
CA SER A 587 -14.60 45.68 -0.40
C SER A 587 -14.83 44.38 -1.16
N THR A 588 -15.25 44.49 -2.42
CA THR A 588 -15.34 43.36 -3.36
C THR A 588 -14.20 43.42 -4.35
N GLY A 589 -13.45 42.31 -4.49
CA GLY A 589 -12.49 42.12 -5.56
C GLY A 589 -13.17 41.61 -6.83
N ARG A 590 -12.76 42.14 -7.98
CA ARG A 590 -13.25 41.71 -9.29
C ARG A 590 -12.36 40.60 -9.85
N ALA A 591 -12.99 39.65 -10.54
CA ALA A 591 -12.35 38.62 -11.31
C ALA A 591 -11.73 39.19 -12.60
N ASN A 592 -10.49 38.78 -12.89
CA ASN A 592 -9.77 39.14 -14.12
C ASN A 592 -9.55 37.97 -15.09
N TYR A 593 -10.20 36.82 -14.89
CA TYR A 593 -10.12 35.69 -15.84
C TYR A 593 -11.02 35.89 -17.07
N ILE A 594 -10.67 35.18 -18.15
CA ILE A 594 -11.48 35.01 -19.35
C ILE A 594 -12.15 33.63 -19.27
N LEU A 595 -13.48 33.59 -19.44
CA LEU A 595 -14.22 32.34 -19.58
C LEU A 595 -14.40 32.00 -21.05
N ASP A 596 -13.93 30.84 -21.47
CA ASP A 596 -14.28 30.30 -22.78
C ASP A 596 -15.70 29.71 -22.72
N ARG A 597 -16.69 30.51 -23.13
CA ARG A 597 -18.10 30.11 -23.10
C ARG A 597 -18.44 29.04 -24.13
N SER A 598 -17.54 28.73 -25.07
CA SER A 598 -17.73 27.63 -26.05
C SER A 598 -17.53 26.25 -25.42
N LEU A 599 -16.82 26.17 -24.29
CA LEU A 599 -16.52 24.92 -23.60
C LEU A 599 -17.57 24.57 -22.54
N ALA A 600 -17.71 23.28 -22.25
CA ALA A 600 -18.52 22.80 -21.11
C ALA A 600 -17.78 23.03 -19.79
N TRP A 601 -18.50 23.23 -18.67
CA TRP A 601 -17.86 23.26 -17.34
C TRP A 601 -17.19 21.90 -17.03
N PRO A 602 -16.03 21.87 -16.34
CA PRO A 602 -15.22 23.00 -15.86
C PRO A 602 -14.22 23.57 -16.87
N HIS A 603 -14.23 23.08 -18.12
CA HIS A 603 -13.30 23.48 -19.18
C HIS A 603 -13.43 24.94 -19.63
N ARG A 604 -14.45 25.66 -19.16
CA ARG A 604 -14.62 27.12 -19.39
C ARG A 604 -13.53 27.98 -18.77
N VAL A 605 -12.87 27.49 -17.72
CA VAL A 605 -11.92 28.28 -16.94
C VAL A 605 -10.50 27.87 -17.30
N ALA A 606 -9.70 28.84 -17.75
CA ALA A 606 -8.25 28.73 -17.78
C ALA A 606 -7.69 29.42 -16.53
N PRO A 607 -7.30 28.67 -15.47
CA PRO A 607 -6.76 29.28 -14.26
C PRO A 607 -5.43 29.98 -14.58
N HIS A 608 -5.30 31.24 -14.17
CA HIS A 608 -4.10 32.05 -14.40
C HIS A 608 -3.50 32.61 -13.11
N SER A 609 -4.17 32.40 -11.98
CA SER A 609 -3.70 32.74 -10.63
C SER A 609 -3.82 31.55 -9.68
N LEU A 610 -3.11 31.60 -8.55
CA LEU A 610 -3.28 30.64 -7.46
C LEU A 610 -4.71 30.64 -6.92
N VAL A 611 -5.35 31.81 -6.85
CA VAL A 611 -6.75 31.96 -6.43
C VAL A 611 -7.67 31.18 -7.35
N ASP A 612 -7.46 31.25 -8.67
CA ASP A 612 -8.24 30.47 -9.63
C ASP A 612 -8.05 28.97 -9.44
N CYS A 613 -6.81 28.51 -9.29
CA CYS A 613 -6.49 27.11 -9.05
C CYS A 613 -7.20 26.58 -7.80
N LEU A 614 -7.07 27.29 -6.66
CA LEU A 614 -7.71 26.90 -5.40
C LEU A 614 -9.22 26.92 -5.49
N SER A 615 -9.79 27.90 -6.20
CA SER A 615 -11.23 27.99 -6.41
C SER A 615 -11.76 26.88 -7.31
N LEU A 616 -10.99 26.45 -8.31
CA LEU A 616 -11.34 25.33 -9.17
C LEU A 616 -11.34 24.00 -8.43
N CYS A 617 -10.49 23.82 -7.42
CA CYS A 617 -10.44 22.59 -6.61
C CYS A 617 -11.82 22.24 -6.02
N ASN A 618 -12.58 23.26 -5.63
CA ASN A 618 -13.93 23.13 -5.08
C ASN A 618 -15.04 23.54 -6.05
N THR A 619 -14.71 23.86 -7.31
CA THR A 619 -15.71 24.17 -8.32
C THR A 619 -16.26 22.88 -8.88
N PHE A 620 -17.58 22.76 -8.86
CA PHE A 620 -18.28 21.65 -9.46
C PHE A 620 -19.14 22.16 -10.61
N GLY A 621 -18.93 21.59 -11.80
CA GLY A 621 -19.59 21.99 -13.03
C GLY A 621 -21.10 21.90 -12.91
N LEU A 622 -21.74 23.02 -12.59
CA LEU A 622 -23.16 23.23 -12.79
C LEU A 622 -23.34 23.84 -14.17
N CYS A 623 -23.89 23.09 -15.11
CA CYS A 623 -24.58 23.71 -16.24
C CYS A 623 -25.90 24.28 -15.71
N SER A 624 -25.85 25.45 -15.05
CA SER A 624 -27.06 26.10 -14.48
C SER A 624 -28.10 26.41 -15.55
N ARG A 625 -27.69 26.62 -16.82
CA ARG A 625 -28.60 26.88 -17.94
C ARG A 625 -29.35 25.64 -18.46
N TYR A 626 -28.76 24.45 -18.36
CA TYR A 626 -29.43 23.20 -18.78
C TYR A 626 -30.47 22.75 -17.75
N LEU A 627 -30.26 23.06 -16.47
CA LEU A 627 -31.22 22.80 -15.41
C LEU A 627 -32.45 23.69 -15.50
N ALA A 628 -32.30 24.97 -15.88
CA ALA A 628 -33.45 25.85 -16.09
C ALA A 628 -34.34 25.35 -17.25
N SER A 629 -33.76 24.97 -18.39
CA SER A 629 -34.53 24.46 -19.53
C SER A 629 -35.16 23.10 -19.25
N LEU A 630 -34.46 22.20 -18.55
CA LEU A 630 -34.98 20.87 -18.24
C LEU A 630 -36.06 20.91 -17.14
N ILE A 631 -35.94 21.81 -16.16
CA ILE A 631 -36.97 22.03 -15.14
C ILE A 631 -38.21 22.67 -15.78
N ASP A 632 -38.06 23.58 -16.75
CA ASP A 632 -39.20 24.12 -17.51
C ASP A 632 -39.87 23.06 -18.40
N GLU A 633 -39.08 22.17 -19.01
CA GLU A 633 -39.59 21.07 -19.84
C GLU A 633 -40.28 19.96 -19.03
N VAL A 634 -39.79 19.66 -17.83
CA VAL A 634 -40.45 18.72 -16.91
C VAL A 634 -41.67 19.38 -16.27
N SER A 635 -41.60 20.67 -15.91
CA SER A 635 -42.73 21.44 -15.37
C SER A 635 -43.83 21.68 -16.41
N SER A 636 -43.52 21.70 -17.71
CA SER A 636 -44.52 21.74 -18.77
C SER A 636 -45.23 20.39 -18.94
N ARG A 637 -44.50 19.26 -18.84
CA ARG A 637 -45.09 17.91 -18.89
C ARG A 637 -45.99 17.59 -17.71
N PHE A 638 -45.70 18.07 -16.50
CA PHE A 638 -46.59 17.91 -15.34
C PHE A 638 -47.79 18.86 -15.32
N ARG A 639 -47.76 19.95 -16.11
CA ARG A 639 -48.91 20.86 -16.29
C ARG A 639 -49.97 20.30 -17.24
N CYS A 640 -49.65 19.33 -18.10
CA CYS A 640 -50.62 18.69 -18.99
C CYS A 640 -51.42 17.54 -18.35
N ALA A 641 -51.13 17.14 -17.10
CA ALA A 641 -51.73 15.96 -16.47
C ALA A 641 -52.74 16.27 -15.33
N LYS A 642 -53.21 17.51 -15.18
CA LYS A 642 -54.29 17.83 -14.22
C LYS A 642 -55.38 18.67 -14.87
N GLY A 643 -56.54 18.03 -15.10
CA GLY A 643 -57.81 18.71 -15.29
C GLY A 643 -58.24 19.53 -14.07
N PRO A 644 -59.24 20.41 -14.20
CA PRO A 644 -59.33 21.63 -13.42
C PRO A 644 -60.01 21.41 -12.07
N THR A 645 -59.55 22.10 -11.03
CA THR A 645 -60.42 22.73 -10.04
C THR A 645 -59.68 23.84 -9.29
N PRO A 646 -60.42 24.85 -8.78
CA PRO A 646 -59.95 26.22 -8.70
C PRO A 646 -59.49 26.57 -7.28
N TYR A 647 -58.41 27.34 -7.14
CA TYR A 647 -58.36 28.43 -6.17
C TYR A 647 -57.35 29.47 -6.66
N THR A 648 -57.88 30.67 -6.83
CA THR A 648 -57.25 31.90 -7.27
C THR A 648 -56.34 32.47 -6.18
N SER A 649 -55.16 32.95 -6.56
CA SER A 649 -54.48 34.05 -5.88
C SER A 649 -53.45 34.66 -6.84
N SER A 650 -53.89 35.73 -7.47
CA SER A 650 -53.18 36.65 -8.35
C SER A 650 -51.95 37.27 -7.72
N TYR A 651 -50.83 37.35 -8.44
CA TYR A 651 -50.04 38.59 -8.57
C TYR A 651 -49.34 38.61 -9.94
N CYS A 652 -49.82 39.53 -10.77
CA CYS A 652 -49.35 39.82 -12.12
C CYS A 652 -48.23 40.86 -12.04
N TYR A 653 -47.08 40.60 -12.67
CA TYR A 653 -46.21 41.67 -13.17
C TYR A 653 -46.13 41.51 -14.69
N LYS A 654 -46.81 42.41 -15.40
CA LYS A 654 -46.74 42.58 -16.85
C LYS A 654 -45.43 43.30 -17.19
N SER A 655 -44.65 42.76 -18.12
CA SER A 655 -43.83 43.57 -19.00
C SER A 655 -43.97 43.04 -20.42
N LYS A 656 -44.63 43.83 -21.27
CA LYS A 656 -44.72 43.68 -22.72
C LYS A 656 -43.38 44.08 -23.33
N ALA A 657 -42.89 43.31 -24.30
CA ALA A 657 -42.11 43.84 -25.41
C ALA A 657 -42.24 42.88 -26.60
N GLU A 658 -42.59 43.46 -27.74
CA GLU A 658 -42.98 42.83 -28.99
C GLU A 658 -41.78 42.26 -29.76
N LEU A 659 -42.00 41.12 -30.44
CA LEU A 659 -41.18 40.66 -31.56
C LEU A 659 -41.59 41.40 -32.84
N PRO A 660 -40.69 41.49 -33.82
CA PRO A 660 -41.08 40.92 -35.12
C PRO A 660 -39.97 40.08 -35.76
N SER A 661 -40.36 38.94 -36.35
CA SER A 661 -39.57 38.23 -37.36
C SER A 661 -40.53 37.70 -38.41
N VAL A 662 -40.30 38.07 -39.68
CA VAL A 662 -41.07 37.64 -40.85
C VAL A 662 -40.06 37.12 -41.90
N TYR A 663 -40.05 35.79 -42.05
CA TYR A 663 -39.81 34.98 -43.27
C TYR A 663 -38.42 34.99 -43.97
N PRO A 664 -38.11 34.03 -44.86
CA PRO A 664 -38.02 32.56 -44.66
C PRO A 664 -36.76 31.97 -45.39
N PRO A 665 -36.55 30.63 -45.46
CA PRO A 665 -35.26 30.01 -45.78
C PRO A 665 -35.13 29.54 -47.24
N ALA A 666 -33.90 29.44 -47.75
CA ALA A 666 -33.51 28.60 -48.90
C ALA A 666 -31.96 28.43 -48.94
N PRO A 667 -31.36 27.55 -49.77
CA PRO A 667 -30.82 26.26 -49.32
C PRO A 667 -29.32 26.03 -49.60
N PHE A 668 -28.77 24.97 -49.00
CA PHE A 668 -27.62 24.13 -49.41
C PHE A 668 -26.49 24.73 -50.25
N SER A 669 -25.24 24.64 -49.75
CA SER A 669 -24.13 23.94 -50.45
C SER A 669 -22.87 23.83 -49.59
N LEU A 670 -22.38 22.60 -49.42
CA LEU A 670 -20.98 22.30 -49.09
C LEU A 670 -20.11 22.52 -50.34
N PRO A 671 -18.81 22.83 -50.16
CA PRO A 671 -17.82 21.91 -50.71
C PRO A 671 -16.60 21.66 -49.80
N HIS A 672 -16.13 20.41 -49.83
CA HIS A 672 -14.77 19.95 -49.50
C HIS A 672 -13.80 20.25 -50.69
N PRO A 673 -12.50 19.88 -50.67
CA PRO A 673 -11.42 20.09 -49.69
C PRO A 673 -10.07 20.56 -50.34
N PHE A 674 -9.04 20.75 -49.50
CA PHE A 674 -7.58 20.86 -49.75
C PHE A 674 -6.97 22.12 -50.42
N ARG A 675 -6.02 22.74 -49.68
CA ARG A 675 -4.66 22.97 -50.18
C ARG A 675 -3.65 23.16 -49.03
N ASP A 676 -2.54 22.46 -49.17
CA ASP A 676 -1.35 22.49 -48.34
C ASP A 676 -0.60 23.83 -48.37
N GLY A 677 0.17 24.08 -47.32
CA GLY A 677 1.38 24.91 -47.38
C GLY A 677 1.40 26.13 -46.46
N GLU A 678 2.03 25.96 -45.29
CA GLU A 678 3.22 26.71 -44.84
C GLU A 678 3.27 26.85 -43.31
N VAL A 679 4.35 26.30 -42.76
CA VAL A 679 4.79 26.40 -41.36
C VAL A 679 5.67 27.65 -41.22
N PRO A 680 5.55 28.40 -40.13
CA PRO A 680 6.74 28.94 -39.47
C PRO A 680 6.84 28.52 -37.99
N PRO A 681 8.07 28.47 -37.45
CA PRO A 681 8.40 27.81 -36.18
C PRO A 681 8.31 28.75 -34.98
N GLU A 682 8.51 28.17 -33.78
CA GLU A 682 8.62 28.80 -32.45
C GLU A 682 7.36 28.85 -31.58
N ALA A 683 6.82 27.67 -31.27
CA ALA A 683 6.10 27.47 -30.02
C ALA A 683 7.12 27.23 -28.89
N ILE A 684 7.41 28.28 -28.14
CA ILE A 684 8.14 28.20 -26.87
C ILE A 684 7.40 27.21 -25.96
N SER A 685 8.13 26.20 -25.50
CA SER A 685 7.68 25.20 -24.53
C SER A 685 7.10 25.86 -23.28
N ILE A 686 5.79 25.70 -23.06
CA ILE A 686 5.02 26.22 -21.90
C ILE A 686 5.32 25.42 -20.61
N ASP A 687 6.18 24.41 -20.67
CA ASP A 687 6.58 23.61 -19.49
C ASP A 687 7.38 24.42 -18.45
N ALA A 688 7.95 25.58 -18.83
CA ALA A 688 8.73 26.43 -17.92
C ALA A 688 7.86 27.36 -17.04
N THR A 689 6.70 27.83 -17.53
CA THR A 689 5.95 28.91 -16.86
C THR A 689 5.19 28.44 -15.61
N VAL A 690 4.76 27.18 -15.58
CA VAL A 690 4.06 26.61 -14.41
C VAL A 690 5.02 26.25 -13.26
N SER A 691 6.30 26.00 -13.56
CA SER A 691 7.32 25.74 -12.54
C SER A 691 7.85 27.02 -11.87
N ILE A 692 7.69 28.18 -12.52
CA ILE A 692 8.13 29.48 -11.98
C ILE A 692 7.08 30.07 -11.03
N MET A 693 5.78 29.91 -11.32
CA MET A 693 4.68 30.44 -10.50
C MET A 693 4.48 29.77 -9.12
N LEU A 694 5.20 28.70 -8.82
CA LEU A 694 5.16 27.98 -7.52
C LEU A 694 6.48 28.06 -6.74
N ARG A 695 7.43 28.91 -7.19
CA ARG A 695 8.72 29.15 -6.51
C ARG A 695 8.91 30.59 -6.03
N GLU A 696 7.93 31.46 -6.21
CA GLU A 696 7.80 32.76 -5.55
C GLU A 696 6.54 32.77 -4.69
#